data_AF-A0A921NT36-F1
#
_entry.id   AF-A0A921NT36-F1
#
_cell.length_a   1.000
_cell.length_b   1.000
_cell.length_c   1.000
_cell.angle_alpha   90.00
_cell.angle_beta   90.00
_cell.angle_gamma   90.00
#
_symmetry.space_group_name_H-M   'P 1'
#
loop_
_entity.id
_entity.type
_entity.pdbx_description
1 polymer ?
#
loop_
_entity_poly.entity_id
_entity_poly.type
_entity_poly.pdbx_seq_one_letter_code
_entity_poly.pdbx_strand_id
1 'polypeptide(L)'
;MPSPSPLALCVAIACAGIPGLGVAQTPPPTSAPPTAEDVWRLRDGRQWYAALSTLERAAAHAPDDPGLYKLRALLLADIGSGYRAWTLYQARPELFDADEREWLEARRLGRMVTWSEAQGASDETRLDDARAAEAAIETYLRTQHPDGRDVPLSVRFDRLIVLNELGEHQRVVDEYESMRREGVDVPDYVLPAIGESLLVLQRPREAAGVLEKALQTAPENSVLRTQLAFAQLEYERPDLALAQLQAYAARQPPWVYERGARNPYENWGRYDADVTHAMISAYSGYLPQAQSELEALATVGPANGGLHTSLGEVFMMRGWPERALERFRMAQTLDERDVGARIGQVDALMALQRDDLAAPLRDHLLRYYPGQPAVMRMDRAWRVHRGWQWRAYASIGRSDDNDRADSSPLGSRDGRYGVEVQTPILDDRWRLTASADDRWAEFDGERIHHRTQSVGVRYAFDRLDAHLAASHADDRVGGTGIDLAVGWRFNDQWSAATNARRNDPDASLQARAAGITADSVGATMNYARDERFAWNLGVTRFRYDDGNVRTAFSAGLDQRVLTRPHFLLDASLGAYASRGTRDDAPYFNPSRDGSLELGLRADHLAWRHYERHFRHRLTASIGPYWQERFGSAWVPSLRYEHEWQFALGRVLTYGVNWSRPVYDGEREERLGFDVEFRWGE
;
A
#
# COMPACT_ATOMS: atom_id res chain seq x y z
N MET A 1 -1.44 6.85 51.08
CA MET A 1 -2.57 6.36 51.89
C MET A 1 -3.65 7.42 51.94
N PRO A 2 -4.93 7.06 51.90
CA PRO A 2 -5.49 5.75 51.53
C PRO A 2 -6.05 5.81 50.08
N SER A 3 -6.13 4.79 49.25
CA SER A 3 -5.54 3.45 49.05
C SER A 3 -6.41 2.86 47.92
N PRO A 4 -5.83 2.16 46.94
CA PRO A 4 -6.56 1.62 45.80
C PRO A 4 -7.30 0.33 46.19
N SER A 5 -8.47 0.06 45.61
CA SER A 5 -9.15 -1.23 45.75
C SER A 5 -8.91 -2.11 44.50
N PRO A 6 -8.18 -3.22 44.63
CA PRO A 6 -8.14 -4.33 43.68
C PRO A 6 -9.21 -5.38 44.04
N LEU A 7 -9.51 -6.29 43.10
CA LEU A 7 -10.00 -7.69 43.25
C LEU A 7 -10.69 -8.08 41.93
N ALA A 8 -10.05 -8.79 40.99
CA ALA A 8 -9.73 -10.22 41.00
C ALA A 8 -10.96 -11.14 41.17
N LEU A 9 -11.23 -11.90 40.10
CA LEU A 9 -11.56 -13.32 40.07
C LEU A 9 -12.67 -13.83 41.01
N CYS A 10 -13.80 -14.27 40.45
CA CYS A 10 -14.57 -15.40 41.01
C CYS A 10 -15.40 -16.12 39.94
N VAL A 11 -14.90 -17.30 39.57
CA VAL A 11 -15.65 -18.42 39.04
C VAL A 11 -16.60 -18.96 40.12
N ALA A 12 -17.87 -19.07 39.75
CA ALA A 12 -18.90 -20.02 40.20
C ALA A 12 -19.45 -20.04 41.66
N ILE A 13 -20.74 -20.41 41.69
CA ILE A 13 -21.62 -20.93 42.77
C ILE A 13 -22.41 -19.84 43.53
N ALA A 14 -23.72 -19.94 43.81
CA ALA A 14 -24.88 -20.64 43.25
C ALA A 14 -26.13 -20.07 43.99
N CYS A 15 -27.30 -20.22 43.38
CA CYS A 15 -28.63 -20.37 43.99
C CYS A 15 -29.22 -19.25 44.87
N ALA A 16 -30.21 -18.54 44.30
CA ALA A 16 -31.55 -18.19 44.84
C ALA A 16 -31.93 -16.83 44.23
N GLY A 17 -32.88 -16.72 43.29
CA GLY A 17 -34.30 -17.04 43.47
C GLY A 17 -35.09 -15.77 43.11
N ILE A 18 -35.89 -15.83 42.05
CA ILE A 18 -37.27 -15.31 41.97
C ILE A 18 -37.83 -15.69 40.59
N PRO A 19 -39.05 -16.26 40.53
CA PRO A 19 -39.59 -16.95 39.36
C PRO A 19 -40.43 -16.02 38.50
N GLY A 20 -40.54 -16.30 37.20
CA GLY A 20 -41.48 -15.55 36.38
C GLY A 20 -41.39 -15.79 34.88
N LEU A 21 -41.41 -17.04 34.41
CA LEU A 21 -41.72 -17.34 33.01
C LEU A 21 -42.51 -18.65 32.90
N GLY A 22 -43.66 -18.54 32.23
CA GLY A 22 -44.33 -19.57 31.43
C GLY A 22 -44.41 -20.97 32.00
N VAL A 23 -45.60 -21.35 32.47
CA VAL A 23 -45.99 -22.75 32.65
C VAL A 23 -45.94 -23.46 31.29
N ALA A 24 -44.80 -24.07 30.97
CA ALA A 24 -44.76 -25.20 30.06
C ALA A 24 -45.33 -26.38 30.84
N GLN A 25 -46.39 -26.97 30.29
CA GLN A 25 -47.06 -28.15 30.86
C GLN A 25 -46.04 -29.26 31.14
N THR A 26 -45.87 -29.64 32.40
CA THR A 26 -45.20 -30.88 32.78
C THR A 26 -46.06 -32.06 32.32
N PRO A 27 -45.55 -32.96 31.46
CA PRO A 27 -46.21 -34.25 31.23
C PRO A 27 -46.14 -35.09 32.52
N PRO A 28 -47.04 -36.07 32.70
CA PRO A 28 -47.15 -36.84 33.95
C PRO A 28 -45.89 -37.67 34.24
N PRO A 29 -45.63 -38.04 35.51
CA PRO A 29 -44.48 -38.86 35.89
C PRO A 29 -44.81 -40.34 35.63
N THR A 30 -44.75 -40.75 34.36
CA THR A 30 -44.88 -42.15 33.93
C THR A 30 -43.97 -42.47 32.75
N SER A 31 -42.77 -41.87 32.69
CA SER A 31 -41.71 -42.34 31.81
C SER A 31 -40.55 -42.84 32.68
N ALA A 32 -40.07 -44.05 32.39
CA ALA A 32 -38.84 -44.56 32.97
C ALA A 32 -37.72 -43.51 32.82
N PRO A 33 -36.75 -43.46 33.77
CA PRO A 33 -35.60 -42.56 33.62
C PRO A 33 -34.96 -42.78 32.23
N PRO A 34 -34.62 -41.70 31.51
CA PRO A 34 -34.08 -41.82 30.16
C PRO A 34 -32.83 -42.70 30.17
N THR A 35 -32.74 -43.58 29.18
CA THR A 35 -31.66 -44.58 29.09
C THR A 35 -30.52 -44.07 28.21
N ALA A 36 -29.36 -44.74 28.27
CA ALA A 36 -28.25 -44.48 27.35
C ALA A 36 -28.68 -44.66 25.87
N GLU A 37 -29.62 -45.56 25.60
CA GLU A 37 -30.17 -45.83 24.26
C GLU A 37 -31.00 -44.64 23.73
N ASP A 38 -31.73 -43.94 24.60
CA ASP A 38 -32.43 -42.71 24.23
C ASP A 38 -31.46 -41.60 23.80
N VAL A 39 -30.32 -41.50 24.48
CA VAL A 39 -29.27 -40.54 24.14
C VAL A 39 -28.63 -40.89 22.80
N TRP A 40 -28.29 -42.16 22.57
CA TRP A 40 -27.75 -42.64 21.28
C TRP A 40 -28.69 -42.31 20.12
N ARG A 41 -29.98 -42.61 20.25
CA ARG A 41 -30.97 -42.31 19.21
C ARG A 41 -31.04 -40.82 18.89
N LEU A 42 -31.01 -39.95 19.91
CA LEU A 42 -31.03 -38.50 19.72
C LEU A 42 -29.73 -37.99 19.08
N ARG A 43 -28.58 -38.55 19.49
CA ARG A 43 -27.26 -38.27 18.94
C ARG A 43 -27.18 -38.67 17.46
N ASP A 44 -27.60 -39.88 17.12
CA ASP A 44 -27.62 -40.38 15.74
C ASP A 44 -28.58 -39.58 14.86
N GLY A 45 -29.69 -39.11 15.44
CA GLY A 45 -30.61 -38.16 14.83
C GLY A 45 -30.10 -36.71 14.74
N ARG A 46 -28.86 -36.43 15.16
CA ARG A 46 -28.22 -35.10 15.23
C ARG A 46 -28.98 -34.06 16.05
N GLN A 47 -29.79 -34.52 17.01
CA GLN A 47 -30.56 -33.66 17.92
C GLN A 47 -29.72 -33.31 19.15
N TRP A 48 -28.59 -32.63 18.94
CA TRP A 48 -27.52 -32.50 19.92
C TRP A 48 -27.96 -31.91 21.27
N TYR A 49 -28.78 -30.86 21.26
CA TYR A 49 -29.26 -30.23 22.50
C TYR A 49 -30.24 -31.13 23.27
N ALA A 50 -31.10 -31.85 22.56
CA ALA A 50 -32.01 -32.83 23.17
C ALA A 50 -31.23 -34.03 23.71
N ALA A 51 -30.22 -34.51 22.98
CA ALA A 51 -29.31 -35.56 23.41
C ALA A 51 -28.57 -35.15 24.69
N LEU A 52 -28.05 -33.91 24.75
CA LEU A 52 -27.29 -33.41 25.90
C LEU A 52 -28.17 -33.26 27.13
N SER A 53 -29.35 -32.65 26.97
CA SER A 53 -30.33 -32.53 28.07
C SER A 53 -30.79 -33.89 28.59
N THR A 54 -30.98 -34.87 27.69
CA THR A 54 -31.38 -36.24 28.06
C THR A 54 -30.25 -36.99 28.75
N LEU A 55 -29.01 -36.82 28.28
CA LEU A 55 -27.81 -37.37 28.90
C LEU A 55 -27.61 -36.83 30.31
N GLU A 56 -27.75 -35.52 30.54
CA GLU A 56 -27.59 -34.96 31.88
C GLU A 56 -28.65 -35.47 32.86
N ARG A 57 -29.89 -35.68 32.40
CA ARG A 57 -30.94 -36.32 33.23
C ARG A 57 -30.65 -37.79 33.52
N ALA A 58 -30.16 -38.55 32.53
CA ALA A 58 -29.78 -39.95 32.72
C ALA A 58 -28.60 -40.08 33.70
N ALA A 59 -27.57 -39.25 33.53
CA ALA A 59 -26.38 -39.22 34.37
C ALA A 59 -26.67 -38.78 35.81
N ALA A 60 -27.72 -37.98 36.04
CA ALA A 60 -28.15 -37.64 37.40
C ALA A 60 -28.71 -38.85 38.18
N HIS A 61 -29.25 -39.86 37.49
CA HIS A 61 -29.78 -41.08 38.10
C HIS A 61 -28.74 -42.21 38.19
N ALA A 62 -27.75 -42.21 37.29
CA ALA A 62 -26.67 -43.20 37.24
C ALA A 62 -25.32 -42.51 36.97
N PRO A 63 -24.75 -41.78 37.95
CA PRO A 63 -23.56 -40.95 37.74
C PRO A 63 -22.27 -41.72 37.44
N ASP A 64 -22.20 -42.98 37.88
CA ASP A 64 -21.05 -43.86 37.69
C ASP A 64 -21.16 -44.79 36.48
N ASP A 65 -22.24 -44.68 35.69
CA ASP A 65 -22.47 -45.51 34.51
C ASP A 65 -21.38 -45.28 33.43
N PRO A 66 -20.58 -46.29 33.06
CA PRO A 66 -19.51 -46.12 32.08
C PRO A 66 -20.00 -45.76 30.68
N GLY A 67 -21.20 -46.22 30.28
CA GLY A 67 -21.81 -45.94 28.99
C GLY A 67 -22.27 -44.49 28.88
N LEU A 68 -22.90 -43.95 29.93
CA LEU A 68 -23.26 -42.53 30.01
C LEU A 68 -22.03 -41.63 30.07
N TYR A 69 -20.96 -42.06 30.76
CA TYR A 69 -19.68 -41.33 30.76
C TYR A 69 -19.08 -41.24 29.35
N LYS A 70 -19.01 -42.37 28.64
CA LYS A 70 -18.53 -42.44 27.26
C LYS A 70 -19.37 -41.57 26.33
N LEU A 71 -20.69 -41.70 26.39
CA LEU A 71 -21.65 -40.89 25.62
C LEU A 71 -21.47 -39.39 25.88
N ARG A 72 -21.20 -38.99 27.12
CA ARG A 72 -20.96 -37.59 27.47
C ARG A 72 -19.73 -37.06 26.75
N ALA A 73 -18.62 -37.81 26.76
CA ALA A 73 -17.41 -37.42 26.07
C ALA A 73 -17.64 -37.30 24.55
N LEU A 74 -18.27 -38.31 23.93
CA LEU A 74 -18.56 -38.30 22.49
C LEU A 74 -19.47 -37.12 22.09
N LEU A 75 -20.57 -36.91 22.83
CA LEU A 75 -21.51 -35.84 22.55
C LEU A 75 -20.89 -34.45 22.74
N LEU A 76 -20.04 -34.26 23.75
CA LEU A 76 -19.30 -33.01 23.94
C LEU A 76 -18.38 -32.72 22.75
N ALA A 77 -17.73 -33.73 22.18
CA ALA A 77 -16.93 -33.57 20.98
C ALA A 77 -17.79 -33.23 19.73
N ASP A 78 -18.97 -33.83 19.58
CA ASP A 78 -19.90 -33.52 18.47
C ASP A 78 -20.39 -32.07 18.48
N ILE A 79 -20.56 -31.48 19.68
CA ILE A 79 -21.01 -30.09 19.84
C ILE A 79 -19.87 -29.07 19.91
N GLY A 80 -18.64 -29.48 19.58
CA GLY A 80 -17.48 -28.59 19.51
C GLY A 80 -16.74 -28.34 20.82
N SER A 81 -17.10 -29.02 21.92
CA SER A 81 -16.36 -29.00 23.20
C SER A 81 -15.20 -30.00 23.22
N GLY A 82 -14.39 -30.00 22.15
CA GLY A 82 -13.34 -31.01 21.89
C GLY A 82 -12.33 -31.16 23.03
N TYR A 83 -11.85 -30.05 23.61
CA TYR A 83 -10.91 -30.11 24.73
C TYR A 83 -11.49 -30.78 25.98
N ARG A 84 -12.77 -30.51 26.28
CA ARG A 84 -13.47 -31.12 27.43
C ARG A 84 -13.74 -32.60 27.19
N ALA A 85 -14.16 -32.95 25.98
CA ALA A 85 -14.33 -34.34 25.56
C ALA A 85 -13.04 -35.14 25.71
N TRP A 86 -11.91 -34.60 25.23
CA TRP A 86 -10.59 -35.19 25.39
C TRP A 86 -10.18 -35.35 26.86
N THR A 87 -10.46 -34.35 27.69
CA THR A 87 -10.18 -34.43 29.14
C THR A 87 -10.94 -35.60 29.79
N LEU A 88 -12.21 -35.81 29.41
CA LEU A 88 -13.00 -36.95 29.91
C LEU A 88 -12.45 -38.28 29.41
N TYR A 89 -12.03 -38.35 28.15
CA TYR A 89 -11.39 -39.54 27.59
C TYR A 89 -10.09 -39.88 28.33
N GLN A 90 -9.18 -38.93 28.52
CA GLN A 90 -7.90 -39.16 29.21
C GLN A 90 -8.07 -39.65 30.66
N ALA A 91 -9.18 -39.31 31.31
CA ALA A 91 -9.47 -39.77 32.66
C ALA A 91 -9.92 -41.24 32.74
N ARG A 92 -10.51 -41.80 31.66
CA ARG A 92 -10.98 -43.20 31.56
C ARG A 92 -10.74 -43.77 30.14
N PRO A 93 -9.49 -43.90 29.69
CA PRO A 93 -9.17 -44.28 28.31
C PRO A 93 -9.65 -45.70 27.96
N GLU A 94 -9.79 -46.58 28.95
CA GLU A 94 -10.26 -47.96 28.80
C GLU A 94 -11.71 -48.08 28.25
N LEU A 95 -12.51 -47.02 28.34
CA LEU A 95 -13.90 -47.00 27.86
C LEU A 95 -14.03 -46.73 26.36
N PHE A 96 -12.96 -46.29 25.71
CA PHE A 96 -12.95 -45.85 24.31
C PHE A 96 -12.13 -46.82 23.47
N ASP A 97 -12.64 -47.18 22.29
CA ASP A 97 -11.90 -47.98 21.31
C ASP A 97 -10.88 -47.13 20.54
N ALA A 98 -10.09 -47.75 19.65
CA ALA A 98 -9.01 -47.06 18.95
C ALA A 98 -9.51 -45.90 18.07
N ASP A 99 -10.61 -46.10 17.34
CA ASP A 99 -11.17 -45.13 16.41
C ASP A 99 -11.76 -43.94 17.19
N GLU A 100 -12.44 -44.20 18.31
CA GLU A 100 -12.97 -43.16 19.18
C GLU A 100 -11.86 -42.34 19.84
N ARG A 101 -10.76 -42.99 20.24
CA ARG A 101 -9.59 -42.29 20.79
C ARG A 101 -8.95 -41.36 19.77
N GLU A 102 -8.74 -41.86 18.55
CA GLU A 102 -8.19 -41.06 17.44
C GLU A 102 -9.11 -39.87 17.12
N TRP A 103 -10.41 -40.12 17.03
CA TRP A 103 -11.39 -39.07 16.78
C TRP A 103 -11.41 -38.00 17.89
N LEU A 104 -11.33 -38.40 19.17
CA LEU A 104 -11.28 -37.45 20.29
C LEU A 104 -9.98 -36.64 20.34
N GLU A 105 -8.83 -37.23 19.97
CA GLU A 105 -7.58 -36.49 19.78
C GLU A 105 -7.70 -35.48 18.64
N ALA A 106 -8.22 -35.88 17.48
CA ALA A 106 -8.44 -34.97 16.35
C ALA A 106 -9.37 -33.80 16.73
N ARG A 107 -10.45 -34.06 17.50
CA ARG A 107 -11.37 -33.02 17.99
C ARG A 107 -10.73 -32.05 18.97
N ARG A 108 -9.79 -32.50 19.80
CA ARG A 108 -8.98 -31.62 20.64
C ARG A 108 -8.11 -30.72 19.78
N LEU A 109 -7.40 -31.27 18.79
CA LEU A 109 -6.53 -30.49 17.91
C LEU A 109 -7.32 -29.41 17.16
N GLY A 110 -8.45 -29.77 16.55
CA GLY A 110 -9.33 -28.80 15.91
C GLY A 110 -9.81 -27.70 16.86
N ARG A 111 -10.11 -28.04 18.12
CA ARG A 111 -10.47 -27.04 19.14
C ARG A 111 -9.31 -26.10 19.49
N MET A 112 -8.07 -26.61 19.53
CA MET A 112 -6.88 -25.78 19.73
C MET A 112 -6.68 -24.82 18.55
N VAL A 113 -6.91 -25.29 17.32
CA VAL A 113 -6.88 -24.43 16.12
C VAL A 113 -7.95 -23.33 16.21
N THR A 114 -9.20 -23.67 16.54
CA THR A 114 -10.25 -22.64 16.74
C THR A 114 -9.90 -21.61 17.81
N TRP A 115 -9.21 -22.02 18.89
CA TRP A 115 -8.73 -21.07 19.89
C TRP A 115 -7.55 -20.23 19.42
N SER A 116 -6.72 -20.76 18.52
CA SER A 116 -5.60 -20.00 17.95
C SER A 116 -6.04 -18.84 17.05
N GLU A 117 -7.25 -18.90 16.50
CA GLU A 117 -7.86 -17.81 15.72
C GLU A 117 -8.39 -16.68 16.63
N ALA A 118 -8.47 -16.90 17.95
CA ALA A 118 -8.85 -15.85 18.89
C ALA A 118 -7.71 -14.84 19.05
N GLN A 119 -8.06 -13.56 19.21
CA GLN A 119 -7.08 -12.51 19.41
C GLN A 119 -6.32 -12.73 20.73
N GLY A 120 -4.98 -12.81 20.66
CA GLY A 120 -4.14 -12.89 21.84
C GLY A 120 -4.19 -11.60 22.68
N ALA A 121 -3.84 -11.73 23.97
CA ALA A 121 -3.92 -10.62 24.93
C ALA A 121 -2.97 -9.45 24.60
N SER A 122 -1.87 -9.70 23.92
CA SER A 122 -0.81 -8.73 23.57
C SER A 122 -0.11 -9.14 22.28
N ASP A 123 0.64 -8.22 21.67
CA ASP A 123 1.47 -8.50 20.49
C ASP A 123 2.49 -9.62 20.77
N GLU A 124 3.02 -9.68 22.00
CA GLU A 124 3.95 -10.72 22.47
C GLU A 124 3.33 -12.12 22.41
N THR A 125 2.10 -12.26 22.91
CA THR A 125 1.43 -13.55 23.10
C THR A 125 0.50 -13.93 21.95
N ARG A 126 0.40 -13.10 20.90
CA ARG A 126 -0.62 -13.24 19.84
C ARG A 126 -0.59 -14.57 19.10
N LEU A 127 0.59 -15.20 19.00
CA LEU A 127 0.79 -16.48 18.30
C LEU A 127 0.97 -17.67 19.25
N ASP A 128 0.85 -17.49 20.57
CA ASP A 128 1.16 -18.58 21.50
C ASP A 128 0.20 -19.75 21.35
N ASP A 129 -1.09 -19.47 21.17
CA ASP A 129 -2.10 -20.50 20.94
C ASP A 129 -1.92 -21.19 19.58
N ALA A 130 -1.56 -20.45 18.52
CA ALA A 130 -1.22 -21.02 17.22
C ALA A 130 0.02 -21.93 17.27
N ARG A 131 1.08 -21.47 17.95
CA ARG A 131 2.29 -22.28 18.18
C ARG A 131 1.99 -23.53 18.99
N ALA A 132 1.15 -23.42 20.03
CA ALA A 132 0.75 -24.54 20.85
C ALA A 132 -0.10 -25.56 20.05
N ALA A 133 -1.00 -25.08 19.19
CA ALA A 133 -1.80 -25.91 18.30
C ALA A 133 -0.92 -26.67 17.29
N GLU A 134 -0.02 -25.98 16.58
CA GLU A 134 0.89 -26.63 15.63
C GLU A 134 1.84 -27.62 16.32
N ALA A 135 2.38 -27.29 17.51
CA ALA A 135 3.21 -28.22 18.27
C ALA A 135 2.46 -29.49 18.72
N ALA A 136 1.17 -29.34 19.08
CA ALA A 136 0.31 -30.47 19.41
C ALA A 136 0.00 -31.33 18.18
N ILE A 137 -0.26 -30.71 17.02
CA ILE A 137 -0.47 -31.42 15.75
C ILE A 137 0.80 -32.18 15.34
N GLU A 138 1.97 -31.54 15.36
CA GLU A 138 3.26 -32.20 15.06
C GLU A 138 3.54 -33.38 15.99
N THR A 139 3.21 -33.23 17.28
CA THR A 139 3.35 -34.34 18.23
C THR A 139 2.42 -35.50 17.88
N TYR A 140 1.15 -35.22 17.60
CA TYR A 140 0.17 -36.23 17.18
C TYR A 140 0.59 -36.95 15.90
N LEU A 141 1.02 -36.22 14.88
CA LEU A 141 1.47 -36.80 13.61
C LEU A 141 2.68 -37.72 13.83
N ARG A 142 3.67 -37.28 14.60
CA ARG A 142 4.86 -38.09 14.88
C ARG A 142 4.58 -39.34 15.71
N THR A 143 3.64 -39.29 16.64
CA THR A 143 3.36 -40.43 17.55
C THR A 143 2.38 -41.42 16.95
N GLN A 144 1.31 -40.94 16.29
CA GLN A 144 0.23 -41.79 15.78
C GLN A 144 0.40 -42.12 14.29
N HIS A 145 1.07 -41.27 13.51
CA HIS A 145 1.26 -41.43 12.06
C HIS A 145 2.72 -41.22 11.63
N PRO A 146 3.70 -41.96 12.19
CA PRO A 146 5.12 -41.74 11.94
C PRO A 146 5.54 -41.89 10.48
N ASP A 147 4.82 -42.72 9.71
CA ASP A 147 5.06 -42.93 8.28
C ASP A 147 4.28 -41.95 7.38
N GLY A 148 3.52 -41.02 7.98
CA GLY A 148 2.70 -40.02 7.27
C GLY A 148 1.49 -40.59 6.53
N ARG A 149 1.12 -41.85 6.79
CA ARG A 149 -0.03 -42.53 6.18
C ARG A 149 -1.25 -42.46 7.07
N ASP A 150 -2.43 -42.51 6.43
CA ASP A 150 -3.74 -42.60 7.07
C ASP A 150 -4.02 -41.48 8.10
N VAL A 151 -3.43 -40.31 7.90
CA VAL A 151 -3.70 -39.13 8.75
C VAL A 151 -5.14 -38.66 8.54
N PRO A 152 -5.93 -38.43 9.60
CA PRO A 152 -7.29 -37.92 9.46
C PRO A 152 -7.32 -36.60 8.68
N LEU A 153 -8.18 -36.53 7.65
CA LEU A 153 -8.29 -35.35 6.80
C LEU A 153 -8.63 -34.08 7.59
N SER A 154 -9.44 -34.19 8.66
CA SER A 154 -9.75 -33.05 9.53
C SER A 154 -8.50 -32.42 10.15
N VAL A 155 -7.53 -33.24 10.59
CA VAL A 155 -6.28 -32.74 11.16
C VAL A 155 -5.45 -32.04 10.08
N ARG A 156 -5.40 -32.59 8.87
CA ARG A 156 -4.69 -31.94 7.74
C ARG A 156 -5.34 -30.61 7.37
N PHE A 157 -6.67 -30.54 7.34
CA PHE A 157 -7.43 -29.31 7.08
C PHE A 157 -7.23 -28.25 8.15
N ASP A 158 -7.43 -28.60 9.43
CA ASP A 158 -7.25 -27.68 10.56
C ASP A 158 -5.81 -27.13 10.62
N ARG A 159 -4.83 -27.97 10.25
CA ARG A 159 -3.44 -27.56 10.19
C ARG A 159 -3.16 -26.46 9.16
N LEU A 160 -3.89 -26.41 8.03
CA LEU A 160 -3.72 -25.34 7.05
C LEU A 160 -4.05 -23.96 7.64
N ILE A 161 -5.03 -23.90 8.53
CA ILE A 161 -5.44 -22.66 9.21
C ILE A 161 -4.33 -22.18 10.15
N VAL A 162 -3.80 -23.06 11.01
CA VAL A 162 -2.74 -22.67 11.95
C VAL A 162 -1.44 -22.31 11.23
N LEU A 163 -1.10 -23.00 10.14
CA LEU A 163 0.06 -22.67 9.32
C LEU A 163 -0.09 -21.30 8.65
N ASN A 164 -1.29 -20.97 8.18
CA ASN A 164 -1.58 -19.65 7.62
C ASN A 164 -1.42 -18.55 8.68
N GLU A 165 -1.96 -18.73 9.89
CA GLU A 165 -1.82 -17.78 11.01
C GLU A 165 -0.35 -17.59 11.45
N LEU A 166 0.44 -18.66 11.39
CA LEU A 166 1.88 -18.63 11.66
C LEU A 166 2.71 -17.99 10.53
N GLY A 167 2.09 -17.64 9.39
CA GLY A 167 2.76 -17.07 8.22
C GLY A 167 3.50 -18.10 7.35
N GLU A 168 3.27 -19.39 7.57
CA GLU A 168 3.89 -20.51 6.84
C GLU A 168 3.16 -20.77 5.50
N HIS A 169 2.93 -19.72 4.71
CA HIS A 169 2.08 -19.74 3.51
C HIS A 169 2.55 -20.75 2.45
N GLN A 170 3.85 -20.98 2.33
CA GLN A 170 4.38 -21.98 1.39
C GLN A 170 3.95 -23.39 1.81
N ARG A 171 3.99 -23.71 3.11
CA ARG A 171 3.55 -25.02 3.63
C ARG A 171 2.05 -25.24 3.43
N VAL A 172 1.25 -24.18 3.57
CA VAL A 172 -0.20 -24.23 3.28
C VAL A 172 -0.45 -24.62 1.84
N VAL A 173 0.24 -23.95 0.91
CA VAL A 173 0.06 -24.19 -0.52
C VAL A 173 0.60 -25.55 -0.96
N ASP A 174 1.74 -25.99 -0.43
CA ASP A 174 2.30 -27.31 -0.74
C ASP A 174 1.37 -28.44 -0.30
N GLU A 175 0.78 -28.34 0.90
CA GLU A 175 -0.17 -29.32 1.43
C GLU A 175 -1.50 -29.29 0.63
N TYR A 176 -1.99 -28.11 0.25
CA TYR A 176 -3.14 -27.98 -0.64
C TYR A 176 -2.91 -28.66 -2.00
N GLU A 177 -1.75 -28.47 -2.61
CA GLU A 177 -1.40 -29.14 -3.88
C GLU A 177 -1.22 -30.65 -3.70
N SER A 178 -0.82 -31.14 -2.51
CA SER A 178 -0.84 -32.58 -2.21
C SER A 178 -2.25 -33.13 -2.17
N MET A 179 -3.15 -32.49 -1.41
CA MET A 179 -4.57 -32.88 -1.33
C MET A 179 -5.23 -32.92 -2.71
N ARG A 180 -4.94 -31.94 -3.57
CA ARG A 180 -5.44 -31.93 -4.96
C ARG A 180 -4.95 -33.12 -5.78
N ARG A 181 -3.67 -33.50 -5.66
CA ARG A 181 -3.11 -34.68 -6.35
C ARG A 181 -3.70 -35.99 -5.84
N GLU A 182 -4.09 -36.04 -4.58
CA GLU A 182 -4.77 -37.17 -3.94
C GLU A 182 -6.27 -37.24 -4.27
N GLY A 183 -6.84 -36.21 -4.91
CA GLY A 183 -8.27 -36.14 -5.22
C GLY A 183 -9.15 -35.80 -4.02
N VAL A 184 -8.58 -35.21 -2.96
CA VAL A 184 -9.29 -34.77 -1.76
C VAL A 184 -10.03 -33.47 -2.07
N ASP A 185 -11.33 -33.42 -1.75
CA ASP A 185 -12.11 -32.18 -1.80
C ASP A 185 -11.92 -31.41 -0.50
N VAL A 186 -11.41 -30.18 -0.61
CA VAL A 186 -11.09 -29.33 0.53
C VAL A 186 -12.35 -28.57 0.96
N PRO A 187 -12.75 -28.63 2.25
CA PRO A 187 -13.97 -28.01 2.72
C PRO A 187 -13.88 -26.47 2.78
N ASP A 188 -15.04 -25.82 2.63
CA ASP A 188 -15.16 -24.36 2.47
C ASP A 188 -14.48 -23.53 3.56
N TYR A 189 -14.49 -24.00 4.81
CA TYR A 189 -13.91 -23.26 5.94
C TYR A 189 -12.38 -23.12 5.86
N VAL A 190 -11.71 -23.94 5.05
CA VAL A 190 -10.25 -23.93 4.86
C VAL A 190 -9.82 -23.06 3.68
N LEU A 191 -10.72 -22.88 2.71
CA LEU A 191 -10.43 -22.16 1.47
C LEU A 191 -10.00 -20.69 1.69
N PRO A 192 -10.49 -19.94 2.70
CA PRO A 192 -9.95 -18.61 3.01
C PRO A 192 -8.45 -18.61 3.30
N ALA A 193 -7.96 -19.54 4.13
CA ALA A 193 -6.55 -19.64 4.50
C ALA A 193 -5.66 -19.99 3.29
N ILE A 194 -6.17 -20.82 2.37
CA ILE A 194 -5.51 -21.14 1.11
C ILE A 194 -5.50 -19.92 0.18
N GLY A 195 -6.65 -19.25 0.01
CA GLY A 195 -6.79 -18.06 -0.82
C GLY A 195 -5.86 -16.93 -0.38
N GLU A 196 -5.80 -16.66 0.93
CA GLU A 196 -4.88 -15.71 1.51
C GLU A 196 -3.41 -16.10 1.25
N SER A 197 -3.04 -17.36 1.53
CA SER A 197 -1.66 -17.83 1.32
C SER A 197 -1.23 -17.73 -0.16
N LEU A 198 -2.15 -17.98 -1.10
CA LEU A 198 -1.90 -17.78 -2.53
C LEU A 198 -1.69 -16.29 -2.88
N LEU A 199 -2.45 -15.38 -2.28
CA LEU A 199 -2.23 -13.93 -2.47
C LEU A 199 -0.89 -13.47 -1.90
N VAL A 200 -0.53 -13.96 -0.72
CA VAL A 200 0.78 -13.68 -0.11
C VAL A 200 1.92 -14.14 -1.01
N LEU A 201 1.80 -15.32 -1.61
CA LEU A 201 2.77 -15.89 -2.53
C LEU A 201 2.68 -15.35 -3.97
N GLN A 202 1.96 -14.25 -4.18
CA GLN A 202 1.83 -13.59 -5.48
C GLN A 202 1.19 -14.45 -6.59
N ARG A 203 0.24 -15.32 -6.22
CA ARG A 203 -0.56 -16.18 -7.12
C ARG A 203 -2.04 -15.75 -7.18
N PRO A 204 -2.36 -14.49 -7.55
CA PRO A 204 -3.70 -13.93 -7.38
C PRO A 204 -4.78 -14.58 -8.27
N ARG A 205 -4.43 -15.05 -9.47
CA ARG A 205 -5.39 -15.75 -10.34
C ARG A 205 -5.84 -17.09 -9.77
N GLU A 206 -4.92 -17.79 -9.12
CA GLU A 206 -5.21 -19.07 -8.48
C GLU A 206 -6.02 -18.87 -7.20
N ALA A 207 -5.67 -17.85 -6.41
CA ALA A 207 -6.47 -17.42 -5.26
C ALA A 207 -7.92 -17.11 -5.68
N ALA A 208 -8.11 -16.34 -6.75
CA ALA A 208 -9.44 -16.00 -7.25
C ALA A 208 -10.26 -17.25 -7.63
N GLY A 209 -9.66 -18.23 -8.32
CA GLY A 209 -10.36 -19.48 -8.65
C GLY A 209 -10.77 -20.29 -7.42
N VAL A 210 -9.94 -20.35 -6.37
CA VAL A 210 -10.26 -21.01 -5.10
C VAL A 210 -11.41 -20.31 -4.39
N LEU A 211 -11.37 -18.97 -4.32
CA LEU A 211 -12.37 -18.16 -3.64
C LEU A 211 -13.71 -18.13 -4.38
N GLU A 212 -13.69 -18.14 -5.72
CA GLU A 212 -14.89 -18.29 -6.55
C GLU A 212 -15.58 -19.63 -6.30
N LYS A 213 -14.83 -20.73 -6.16
CA LYS A 213 -15.39 -22.04 -5.79
C LYS A 213 -16.05 -21.98 -4.41
N ALA A 214 -15.37 -21.40 -3.42
CA ALA A 214 -15.90 -21.26 -2.06
C ALA A 214 -17.21 -20.45 -2.01
N LEU A 215 -17.35 -19.44 -2.87
CA LEU A 215 -18.56 -18.62 -2.95
C LEU A 215 -19.75 -19.31 -3.63
N GLN A 216 -19.56 -20.46 -4.29
CA GLN A 216 -20.68 -21.24 -4.84
C GLN A 216 -21.52 -21.89 -3.73
N THR A 217 -20.87 -22.31 -2.64
CA THR A 217 -21.50 -22.95 -1.49
C THR A 217 -21.83 -21.95 -0.38
N ALA A 218 -21.03 -20.89 -0.24
CA ALA A 218 -21.22 -19.84 0.76
C ALA A 218 -21.38 -18.44 0.12
N PRO A 219 -22.43 -18.19 -0.71
CA PRO A 219 -22.57 -16.93 -1.44
C PRO A 219 -22.74 -15.70 -0.55
N GLU A 220 -23.16 -15.84 0.69
CA GLU A 220 -23.38 -14.70 1.60
C GLU A 220 -22.15 -14.39 2.47
N ASN A 221 -21.05 -15.13 2.34
CA ASN A 221 -19.84 -14.92 3.13
C ASN A 221 -19.06 -13.67 2.66
N SER A 222 -19.07 -12.61 3.46
CA SER A 222 -18.42 -11.34 3.13
C SER A 222 -16.90 -11.43 3.06
N VAL A 223 -16.26 -12.18 3.96
CA VAL A 223 -14.81 -12.37 4.01
C VAL A 223 -14.28 -12.96 2.69
N LEU A 224 -14.93 -14.00 2.19
CA LEU A 224 -14.57 -14.62 0.90
C LEU A 224 -14.74 -13.64 -0.26
N ARG A 225 -15.78 -12.79 -0.24
CA ARG A 225 -16.00 -11.76 -1.27
C ARG A 225 -14.92 -10.68 -1.24
N THR A 226 -14.54 -10.23 -0.04
CA THR A 226 -13.46 -9.27 0.14
C THR A 226 -12.13 -9.82 -0.35
N GLN A 227 -11.76 -11.05 0.03
CA GLN A 227 -10.55 -11.69 -0.48
C GLN A 227 -10.58 -11.86 -2.00
N LEU A 228 -11.72 -12.25 -2.59
CA LEU A 228 -11.85 -12.38 -4.04
C LEU A 228 -11.69 -11.02 -4.73
N ALA A 229 -12.24 -9.95 -4.17
CA ALA A 229 -12.10 -8.61 -4.72
C ALA A 229 -10.63 -8.13 -4.72
N PHE A 230 -9.89 -8.38 -3.64
CA PHE A 230 -8.45 -8.11 -3.61
C PHE A 230 -7.67 -9.01 -4.57
N ALA A 231 -8.00 -10.29 -4.69
CA ALA A 231 -7.40 -11.15 -5.70
C ALA A 231 -7.61 -10.60 -7.12
N GLN A 232 -8.84 -10.20 -7.45
CA GLN A 232 -9.21 -9.55 -8.70
C GLN A 232 -8.43 -8.26 -8.97
N LEU A 233 -8.23 -7.43 -7.95
CA LEU A 233 -7.38 -6.25 -8.06
C LEU A 233 -5.94 -6.62 -8.41
N GLU A 234 -5.33 -7.58 -7.69
CA GLU A 234 -3.93 -7.98 -7.84
C GLU A 234 -3.60 -8.63 -9.21
N TYR A 235 -4.59 -9.16 -9.93
CA TYR A 235 -4.41 -9.63 -11.32
C TYR A 235 -4.98 -8.68 -12.39
N GLU A 236 -5.15 -7.40 -12.06
CA GLU A 236 -5.55 -6.32 -12.98
C GLU A 236 -7.01 -6.39 -13.47
N ARG A 237 -7.92 -6.88 -12.64
CA ARG A 237 -9.37 -6.92 -12.91
C ARG A 237 -10.21 -6.19 -11.84
N PRO A 238 -9.94 -4.89 -11.58
CA PRO A 238 -10.77 -4.10 -10.66
C PRO A 238 -12.21 -3.91 -11.17
N ASP A 239 -12.44 -4.03 -12.48
CA ASP A 239 -13.77 -4.02 -13.08
C ASP A 239 -14.67 -5.13 -12.52
N LEU A 240 -14.12 -6.35 -12.42
CA LEU A 240 -14.84 -7.49 -11.85
C LEU A 240 -15.08 -7.29 -10.36
N ALA A 241 -14.06 -6.84 -9.62
CA ALA A 241 -14.14 -6.60 -8.18
C ALA A 241 -15.22 -5.59 -7.82
N LEU A 242 -15.22 -4.42 -8.46
CA LEU A 242 -16.20 -3.38 -8.20
C LEU A 242 -17.62 -3.84 -8.55
N ALA A 243 -17.80 -4.49 -9.71
CA ALA A 243 -19.10 -4.97 -10.13
C ALA A 243 -19.69 -6.03 -9.18
N GLN A 244 -18.87 -6.99 -8.71
CA GLN A 244 -19.36 -8.01 -7.78
C GLN A 244 -19.72 -7.43 -6.41
N LEU A 245 -18.92 -6.47 -5.90
CA LEU A 245 -19.14 -5.85 -4.59
C LEU A 245 -20.41 -4.99 -4.63
N GLN A 246 -20.60 -4.23 -5.71
CA GLN A 246 -21.81 -3.45 -5.91
C GLN A 246 -23.06 -4.34 -5.99
N ALA A 247 -23.00 -5.46 -6.74
CA ALA A 247 -24.12 -6.40 -6.86
C ALA A 247 -24.42 -7.14 -5.55
N TYR A 248 -23.39 -7.44 -4.74
CA TYR A 248 -23.56 -8.00 -3.42
C TYR A 248 -24.18 -6.98 -2.45
N ALA A 249 -23.58 -5.79 -2.34
CA ALA A 249 -24.06 -4.72 -1.48
C ALA A 249 -25.52 -4.34 -1.77
N ALA A 250 -25.93 -4.27 -3.05
CA ALA A 250 -27.30 -3.95 -3.44
C ALA A 250 -28.37 -4.93 -2.91
N ARG A 251 -27.98 -6.16 -2.58
CA ARG A 251 -28.86 -7.20 -2.00
C ARG A 251 -28.78 -7.26 -0.48
N GLN A 252 -27.81 -6.57 0.13
CA GLN A 252 -27.63 -6.52 1.57
C GLN A 252 -28.34 -5.28 2.14
N PRO A 253 -29.41 -5.43 2.93
CA PRO A 253 -29.96 -4.29 3.65
C PRO A 253 -28.95 -3.81 4.70
N PRO A 254 -28.86 -2.50 5.00
CA PRO A 254 -27.95 -2.00 6.04
C PRO A 254 -28.23 -2.58 7.43
N TRP A 255 -29.49 -2.96 7.67
CA TRP A 255 -30.00 -3.48 8.93
C TRP A 255 -30.76 -4.77 8.65
N VAL A 256 -30.43 -5.86 9.36
CA VAL A 256 -31.09 -7.16 9.23
C VAL A 256 -32.16 -7.32 10.32
N TYR A 257 -33.31 -7.88 9.94
CA TYR A 257 -34.41 -8.17 10.83
C TYR A 257 -34.66 -9.67 10.88
N GLU A 258 -34.43 -10.28 12.04
CA GLU A 258 -34.76 -11.70 12.26
C GLU A 258 -36.20 -11.87 12.73
N ARG A 259 -36.81 -12.99 12.36
CA ARG A 259 -38.21 -13.27 12.71
C ARG A 259 -38.35 -13.39 14.22
N GLY A 260 -39.06 -12.44 14.83
CA GLY A 260 -39.27 -12.37 16.28
C GLY A 260 -38.29 -11.44 17.02
N ALA A 261 -37.31 -10.85 16.33
CA ALA A 261 -36.47 -9.80 16.90
C ALA A 261 -37.26 -8.47 17.03
N ARG A 262 -37.07 -7.76 18.14
CA ARG A 262 -37.72 -6.45 18.39
C ARG A 262 -37.01 -5.30 17.69
N ASN A 263 -35.70 -5.42 17.54
CA ASN A 263 -34.83 -4.43 16.91
C ASN A 263 -34.02 -5.12 15.81
N PRO A 264 -33.65 -4.41 14.74
CA PRO A 264 -32.67 -4.92 13.79
C PRO A 264 -31.28 -4.97 14.42
N TYR A 265 -30.38 -5.70 13.77
CA TYR A 265 -28.94 -5.63 14.03
C TYR A 265 -28.19 -5.23 12.75
N GLU A 266 -26.96 -4.78 12.93
CA GLU A 266 -26.07 -4.31 11.87
C GLU A 266 -25.73 -5.42 10.87
N ASN A 267 -25.73 -5.08 9.58
CA ASN A 267 -25.28 -6.00 8.53
C ASN A 267 -23.79 -5.81 8.24
N TRP A 268 -22.95 -6.61 8.90
CA TRP A 268 -21.50 -6.60 8.64
C TRP A 268 -21.16 -6.94 7.19
N GLY A 269 -21.93 -7.82 6.52
CA GLY A 269 -21.71 -8.10 5.10
C GLY A 269 -21.95 -6.90 4.19
N ARG A 270 -22.93 -6.03 4.52
CA ARG A 270 -23.11 -4.75 3.83
C ARG A 270 -21.93 -3.82 4.06
N TYR A 271 -21.49 -3.69 5.31
CA TYR A 271 -20.36 -2.86 5.70
C TYR A 271 -19.07 -3.29 4.99
N ASP A 272 -18.73 -4.57 5.05
CA ASP A 272 -17.53 -5.14 4.40
C ASP A 272 -17.53 -4.87 2.90
N ALA A 273 -18.69 -5.03 2.25
CA ALA A 273 -18.84 -4.77 0.83
C ALA A 273 -18.61 -3.30 0.46
N ASP A 274 -19.19 -2.37 1.23
CA ASP A 274 -19.07 -0.94 0.99
C ASP A 274 -17.63 -0.44 1.24
N VAL A 275 -16.99 -0.87 2.33
CA VAL A 275 -15.59 -0.51 2.64
C VAL A 275 -14.64 -1.11 1.60
N THR A 276 -14.81 -2.40 1.27
CA THR A 276 -13.98 -3.05 0.24
C THR A 276 -14.17 -2.34 -1.11
N HIS A 277 -15.40 -1.99 -1.48
CA HIS A 277 -15.67 -1.27 -2.73
C HIS A 277 -14.94 0.08 -2.77
N ALA A 278 -14.99 0.85 -1.68
CA ALA A 278 -14.28 2.11 -1.59
C ALA A 278 -12.76 1.92 -1.71
N MET A 279 -12.20 0.89 -1.06
CA MET A 279 -10.76 0.62 -1.13
C MET A 279 -10.32 0.13 -2.51
N ILE A 280 -11.04 -0.78 -3.16
CA ILE A 280 -10.77 -1.18 -4.55
C ILE A 280 -10.88 0.03 -5.48
N SER A 281 -11.85 0.92 -5.24
CA SER A 281 -11.99 2.19 -5.98
C SER A 281 -10.75 3.07 -5.79
N ALA A 282 -10.24 3.20 -4.56
CA ALA A 282 -9.03 3.95 -4.27
C ALA A 282 -7.80 3.39 -5.01
N TYR A 283 -7.55 2.07 -4.89
CA TYR A 283 -6.46 1.38 -5.57
C TYR A 283 -6.57 1.40 -7.10
N SER A 284 -7.76 1.68 -7.63
CA SER A 284 -8.04 1.86 -9.06
C SER A 284 -7.97 3.32 -9.54
N GLY A 285 -7.60 4.26 -8.66
CA GLY A 285 -7.45 5.70 -8.95
C GLY A 285 -8.71 6.55 -8.72
N TYR A 286 -9.83 5.96 -8.30
CA TYR A 286 -11.07 6.68 -8.02
C TYR A 286 -11.09 7.27 -6.59
N LEU A 287 -10.03 7.98 -6.21
CA LEU A 287 -9.82 8.47 -4.84
C LEU A 287 -10.90 9.44 -4.31
N PRO A 288 -11.46 10.38 -5.09
CA PRO A 288 -12.54 11.23 -4.59
C PRO A 288 -13.82 10.45 -4.28
N GLN A 289 -14.11 9.41 -5.07
CA GLN A 289 -15.25 8.52 -4.81
C GLN A 289 -14.99 7.73 -3.52
N ALA A 290 -13.82 7.08 -3.42
CA ALA A 290 -13.44 6.32 -2.24
C ALA A 290 -13.47 7.17 -0.96
N GLN A 291 -12.93 8.39 -1.00
CA GLN A 291 -13.02 9.33 0.13
C GLN A 291 -14.47 9.61 0.48
N SER A 292 -15.32 9.96 -0.49
CA SER A 292 -16.72 10.30 -0.23
C SER A 292 -17.49 9.13 0.38
N GLU A 293 -17.25 7.91 -0.11
CA GLU A 293 -17.88 6.68 0.40
C GLU A 293 -17.44 6.41 1.86
N LEU A 294 -16.14 6.48 2.14
CA LEU A 294 -15.60 6.23 3.48
C LEU A 294 -15.97 7.34 4.48
N GLU A 295 -15.98 8.62 4.09
CA GLU A 295 -16.41 9.73 4.94
C GLU A 295 -17.89 9.63 5.30
N ALA A 296 -18.74 9.17 4.37
CA ALA A 296 -20.15 8.92 4.64
C ALA A 296 -20.32 7.79 5.67
N LEU A 297 -19.58 6.69 5.54
CA LEU A 297 -19.55 5.62 6.55
C LEU A 297 -19.04 6.12 7.90
N ALA A 298 -18.04 7.02 7.92
CA ALA A 298 -17.43 7.54 9.15
C ALA A 298 -18.36 8.48 9.90
N THR A 299 -19.29 9.11 9.19
CA THR A 299 -20.36 9.91 9.80
C THR A 299 -21.34 9.04 10.57
N VAL A 300 -21.58 7.80 10.11
CA VAL A 300 -22.46 6.84 10.79
C VAL A 300 -21.73 6.12 11.94
N GLY A 301 -20.50 5.67 11.70
CA GLY A 301 -19.67 4.92 12.64
C GLY A 301 -18.35 5.62 12.96
N PRO A 302 -18.34 6.76 13.68
CA PRO A 302 -17.12 7.54 13.92
C PRO A 302 -16.10 6.84 14.84
N ALA A 303 -16.51 5.81 15.58
CA ALA A 303 -15.65 5.03 16.47
C ALA A 303 -15.17 3.70 15.85
N ASN A 304 -15.18 3.58 14.52
CA ASN A 304 -14.67 2.40 13.82
C ASN A 304 -13.19 2.61 13.43
N GLY A 305 -12.27 1.89 14.08
CA GLY A 305 -10.82 2.00 13.86
C GLY A 305 -10.42 1.69 12.40
N GLY A 306 -10.87 0.55 11.86
CA GLY A 306 -10.56 0.14 10.49
C GLY A 306 -11.00 1.15 9.43
N LEU A 307 -12.11 1.85 9.65
CA LEU A 307 -12.55 2.91 8.75
C LEU A 307 -11.62 4.14 8.76
N HIS A 308 -11.09 4.51 9.93
CA HIS A 308 -10.06 5.56 10.01
C HIS A 308 -8.76 5.11 9.35
N THR A 309 -8.39 3.83 9.46
CA THR A 309 -7.25 3.26 8.72
C THR A 309 -7.46 3.40 7.21
N SER A 310 -8.61 2.98 6.67
CA SER A 310 -8.94 3.16 5.25
C SER A 310 -8.93 4.63 4.81
N LEU A 311 -9.48 5.55 5.62
CA LEU A 311 -9.41 6.99 5.32
C LEU A 311 -7.98 7.52 5.32
N GLY A 312 -7.14 7.06 6.25
CA GLY A 312 -5.72 7.39 6.29
C GLY A 312 -4.99 6.94 5.02
N GLU A 313 -5.24 5.71 4.56
CA GLU A 313 -4.69 5.19 3.30
C GLU A 313 -5.13 6.04 2.10
N VAL A 314 -6.41 6.38 2.00
CA VAL A 314 -6.90 7.28 0.94
C VAL A 314 -6.23 8.64 1.02
N PHE A 315 -6.10 9.24 2.21
CA PHE A 315 -5.41 10.53 2.36
C PHE A 315 -3.93 10.46 1.97
N MET A 316 -3.22 9.37 2.25
CA MET A 316 -1.86 9.16 1.74
C MET A 316 -1.84 9.16 0.21
N MET A 317 -2.74 8.42 -0.44
CA MET A 317 -2.81 8.36 -1.91
C MET A 317 -3.19 9.70 -2.55
N ARG A 318 -3.90 10.56 -1.82
CA ARG A 318 -4.24 11.93 -2.25
C ARG A 318 -3.14 12.96 -1.99
N GLY A 319 -2.03 12.55 -1.37
CA GLY A 319 -0.90 13.42 -1.06
C GLY A 319 -1.04 14.22 0.24
N TRP A 320 -1.80 13.72 1.22
CA TRP A 320 -2.07 14.40 2.49
C TRP A 320 -1.53 13.64 3.71
N PRO A 321 -0.19 13.55 3.88
CA PRO A 321 0.41 12.75 4.95
C PRO A 321 0.13 13.29 6.37
N GLU A 322 -0.02 14.61 6.60
CA GLU A 322 -0.42 15.12 7.92
C GLU A 322 -1.84 14.68 8.28
N ARG A 323 -2.79 14.80 7.35
CA ARG A 323 -4.17 14.33 7.55
C ARG A 323 -4.26 12.82 7.70
N ALA A 324 -3.46 12.08 6.94
CA ALA A 324 -3.41 10.63 7.05
C ALA A 324 -2.88 10.18 8.42
N LEU A 325 -1.78 10.80 8.89
CA LEU A 325 -1.20 10.51 10.21
C LEU A 325 -2.22 10.73 11.35
N GLU A 326 -3.04 11.78 11.25
CA GLU A 326 -4.13 12.00 12.20
C GLU A 326 -5.11 10.82 12.22
N ARG A 327 -5.57 10.36 11.05
CA ARG A 327 -6.51 9.23 10.93
C ARG A 327 -5.92 7.93 11.46
N PHE A 328 -4.65 7.64 11.14
CA PHE A 328 -4.00 6.45 11.66
C PHE A 328 -3.80 6.48 13.19
N ARG A 329 -3.61 7.66 13.78
CA ARG A 329 -3.55 7.81 15.25
C ARG A 329 -4.92 7.65 15.90
N MET A 330 -5.98 8.15 15.25
CA MET A 330 -7.35 7.89 15.69
C MET A 330 -7.66 6.38 15.65
N ALA A 331 -7.31 5.71 14.56
CA ALA A 331 -7.47 4.27 14.42
C ALA A 331 -6.72 3.51 15.53
N GLN A 332 -5.44 3.83 15.77
CA GLN A 332 -4.66 3.20 16.85
C GLN A 332 -5.24 3.48 18.25
N THR A 333 -5.87 4.64 18.47
CA THR A 333 -6.52 4.93 19.76
C THR A 333 -7.79 4.09 19.96
N LEU A 334 -8.50 3.77 18.88
CA LEU A 334 -9.71 2.95 18.91
C LEU A 334 -9.39 1.45 18.98
N ASP A 335 -8.32 1.03 18.30
CA ASP A 335 -7.77 -0.32 18.32
C ASP A 335 -6.23 -0.26 18.28
N GLU A 336 -5.61 -0.46 19.44
CA GLU A 336 -4.14 -0.44 19.59
C GLU A 336 -3.44 -1.53 18.77
N ARG A 337 -4.17 -2.58 18.37
CA ARG A 337 -3.66 -3.74 17.63
C ARG A 337 -3.84 -3.61 16.12
N ASP A 338 -4.44 -2.53 15.62
CA ASP A 338 -4.60 -2.31 14.18
C ASP A 338 -3.23 -2.15 13.51
N VAL A 339 -2.75 -3.23 12.91
CA VAL A 339 -1.46 -3.29 12.20
C VAL A 339 -1.47 -2.36 10.99
N GLY A 340 -2.61 -2.25 10.29
CA GLY A 340 -2.76 -1.36 9.13
C GLY A 340 -2.58 0.10 9.52
N ALA A 341 -3.22 0.53 10.62
CA ALA A 341 -3.04 1.88 11.16
C ALA A 341 -1.57 2.17 11.49
N ARG A 342 -0.89 1.22 12.15
CA ARG A 342 0.51 1.40 12.58
C ARG A 342 1.48 1.41 11.40
N ILE A 343 1.26 0.59 10.38
CA ILE A 343 1.99 0.67 9.10
C ILE A 343 1.76 2.04 8.46
N GLY A 344 0.50 2.48 8.38
CA GLY A 344 0.15 3.80 7.85
C GLY A 344 0.83 4.96 8.59
N GLN A 345 1.00 4.87 9.92
CA GLN A 345 1.78 5.86 10.67
C GLN A 345 3.25 5.87 10.28
N VAL A 346 3.87 4.69 10.07
CA VAL A 346 5.26 4.61 9.59
C VAL A 346 5.38 5.29 8.23
N ASP A 347 4.50 4.95 7.29
CA ASP A 347 4.51 5.52 5.93
C ASP A 347 4.27 7.04 5.94
N ALA A 348 3.32 7.53 6.74
CA ALA A 348 3.04 8.95 6.87
C ALA A 348 4.20 9.71 7.53
N LEU A 349 4.82 9.14 8.57
CA LEU A 349 5.98 9.75 9.23
C LEU A 349 7.21 9.79 8.30
N MET A 350 7.44 8.75 7.50
CA MET A 350 8.47 8.77 6.45
C MET A 350 8.21 9.87 5.41
N ALA A 351 6.97 9.99 4.91
CA ALA A 351 6.58 11.03 3.96
C ALA A 351 6.75 12.45 4.55
N LEU A 352 6.60 12.59 5.87
CA LEU A 352 6.85 13.82 6.61
C LEU A 352 8.31 13.99 7.03
N GLN A 353 9.25 13.13 6.63
CA GLN A 353 10.66 13.19 7.06
C GLN A 353 10.84 13.17 8.60
N ARG A 354 10.02 12.40 9.30
CA ARG A 354 10.05 12.19 10.77
C ARG A 354 10.48 10.76 11.09
N ASP A 355 11.62 10.38 10.54
CA ASP A 355 12.19 9.04 10.62
C ASP A 355 12.45 8.59 12.06
N ASP A 356 12.82 9.53 12.94
CA ASP A 356 13.03 9.31 14.38
C ASP A 356 11.77 8.79 15.08
N LEU A 357 10.58 9.22 14.64
CA LEU A 357 9.29 8.74 15.14
C LEU A 357 8.82 7.46 14.44
N ALA A 358 9.18 7.27 13.18
CA ALA A 358 8.80 6.10 12.40
C ALA A 358 9.59 4.84 12.80
N ALA A 359 10.89 4.97 13.08
CA ALA A 359 11.78 3.86 13.43
C ALA A 359 11.28 2.97 14.59
N PRO A 360 10.88 3.51 15.77
CA PRO A 360 10.41 2.67 16.87
C PRO A 360 9.12 1.92 16.55
N LEU A 361 8.21 2.52 15.78
CA LEU A 361 6.98 1.87 15.33
C LEU A 361 7.29 0.72 14.37
N ARG A 362 8.17 0.96 13.39
CA ARG A 362 8.66 -0.07 12.47
C ARG A 362 9.31 -1.23 13.22
N ASP A 363 10.23 -0.94 14.13
CA ASP A 363 10.99 -1.98 14.85
C ASP A 363 10.07 -2.84 15.73
N HIS A 364 9.03 -2.23 16.31
CA HIS A 364 7.99 -2.96 17.01
C HIS A 364 7.21 -3.89 16.06
N LEU A 365 6.78 -3.39 14.90
CA LEU A 365 6.06 -4.20 13.92
C LEU A 365 6.91 -5.37 13.41
N LEU A 366 8.19 -5.15 13.12
CA LEU A 366 9.10 -6.21 12.69
C LEU A 366 9.35 -7.26 13.77
N ARG A 367 9.37 -6.87 15.05
CA ARG A 367 9.55 -7.80 16.15
C ARG A 367 8.38 -8.76 16.30
N TYR A 368 7.15 -8.26 16.23
CA TYR A 368 5.97 -9.05 16.57
C TYR A 368 5.18 -9.54 15.36
N TYR A 369 5.35 -8.94 14.19
CA TYR A 369 4.69 -9.32 12.93
C TYR A 369 5.69 -9.61 11.78
N PRO A 370 6.79 -10.36 12.01
CA PRO A 370 7.86 -10.52 11.02
C PRO A 370 7.44 -11.25 9.73
N GLY A 371 6.43 -12.12 9.81
CA GLY A 371 5.92 -12.90 8.68
C GLY A 371 4.78 -12.22 7.91
N GLN A 372 4.25 -11.09 8.39
CA GLN A 372 3.12 -10.44 7.72
C GLN A 372 3.59 -9.70 6.46
N PRO A 373 3.02 -9.98 5.27
CA PRO A 373 3.48 -9.38 4.01
C PRO A 373 3.41 -7.86 3.98
N ALA A 374 2.39 -7.26 4.62
CA ALA A 374 2.26 -5.81 4.72
C ALA A 374 3.42 -5.18 5.51
N VAL A 375 3.82 -5.79 6.63
CA VAL A 375 4.98 -5.36 7.44
C VAL A 375 6.29 -5.53 6.65
N MET A 376 6.44 -6.63 5.91
CA MET A 376 7.60 -6.83 5.03
C MET A 376 7.66 -5.80 3.89
N ARG A 377 6.51 -5.40 3.33
CA ARG A 377 6.42 -4.31 2.33
C ARG A 377 6.81 -2.96 2.92
N MET A 378 6.26 -2.62 4.09
CA MET A 378 6.63 -1.42 4.84
C MET A 378 8.14 -1.38 5.12
N ASP A 379 8.75 -2.49 5.53
CA ASP A 379 10.21 -2.56 5.73
C ASP A 379 11.00 -2.39 4.43
N ARG A 380 10.53 -2.95 3.31
CA ARG A 380 11.16 -2.71 2.01
C ARG A 380 11.10 -1.22 1.65
N ALA A 381 9.96 -0.56 1.86
CA ALA A 381 9.81 0.87 1.62
C ALA A 381 10.75 1.70 2.52
N TRP A 382 10.82 1.36 3.81
CA TRP A 382 11.78 1.96 4.75
C TRP A 382 13.23 1.82 4.30
N ARG A 383 13.64 0.62 3.86
CA ARG A 383 15.01 0.37 3.38
C ARG A 383 15.34 1.12 2.09
N VAL A 384 14.37 1.32 1.20
CA VAL A 384 14.51 2.15 -0.01
C VAL A 384 14.66 3.62 0.40
N HIS A 385 13.73 4.13 1.22
CA HIS A 385 13.73 5.51 1.73
C HIS A 385 14.99 5.89 2.48
N ARG A 386 15.56 4.98 3.29
CA ARG A 386 16.79 5.25 4.05
C ARG A 386 18.07 4.86 3.34
N GLY A 387 17.98 4.08 2.27
CA GLY A 387 19.11 3.49 1.58
C GLY A 387 19.87 4.48 0.69
N TRP A 388 20.82 3.95 -0.07
CA TRP A 388 21.50 4.69 -1.13
C TRP A 388 20.50 5.11 -2.21
N GLN A 389 20.62 6.38 -2.62
CA GLN A 389 19.87 6.93 -3.75
C GLN A 389 20.84 7.32 -4.85
N TRP A 390 20.51 7.02 -6.09
CA TRP A 390 21.34 7.31 -7.24
C TRP A 390 20.49 7.48 -8.48
N ARG A 391 20.91 8.43 -9.29
CA ARG A 391 20.24 8.84 -10.52
C ARG A 391 21.31 8.93 -11.60
N ALA A 392 21.11 8.23 -12.70
CA ALA A 392 21.95 8.30 -13.87
C ALA A 392 21.10 8.72 -15.06
N TYR A 393 21.54 9.73 -15.80
CA TYR A 393 20.79 10.28 -16.92
C TYR A 393 21.70 10.55 -18.11
N ALA A 394 21.10 10.48 -19.30
CA ALA A 394 21.70 10.95 -20.53
C ALA A 394 20.62 11.51 -21.44
N SER A 395 20.88 12.65 -22.07
CA SER A 395 20.05 13.25 -23.10
C SER A 395 20.92 13.73 -24.26
N ILE A 396 20.36 13.65 -25.46
CA ILE A 396 20.95 14.17 -26.69
C ILE A 396 19.86 14.87 -27.50
N GLY A 397 20.24 15.93 -28.19
CA GLY A 397 19.36 16.72 -29.04
C GLY A 397 20.06 17.12 -30.33
N ARG A 398 19.25 17.29 -31.37
CA ARG A 398 19.65 17.91 -32.63
C ARG A 398 18.61 18.96 -33.00
N SER A 399 19.09 20.15 -33.34
CA SER A 399 18.28 21.24 -33.87
C SER A 399 18.72 21.50 -35.31
N ASP A 400 17.78 21.39 -36.24
CA ASP A 400 17.97 21.80 -37.63
C ASP A 400 17.29 23.14 -37.87
N ASP A 401 18.03 24.07 -38.46
CA ASP A 401 17.47 25.26 -39.09
C ASP A 401 17.20 24.91 -40.57
N ASN A 402 15.94 25.01 -40.99
CA ASN A 402 15.55 24.73 -42.37
C ASN A 402 15.76 25.95 -43.28
N ASP A 403 16.04 27.15 -42.74
CA ASP A 403 15.98 28.41 -43.49
C ASP A 403 17.30 29.24 -43.51
N ARG A 404 18.33 28.98 -42.67
CA ARG A 404 19.69 29.57 -42.82
C ARG A 404 20.80 28.83 -42.06
N ALA A 405 22.04 29.31 -42.21
CA ALA A 405 23.28 28.70 -41.69
C ALA A 405 23.75 29.28 -40.34
N ASP A 406 22.90 30.02 -39.63
CA ASP A 406 23.23 30.55 -38.30
C ASP A 406 22.96 29.46 -37.24
N SER A 407 23.89 29.27 -36.30
CA SER A 407 23.77 28.18 -35.33
C SER A 407 22.65 28.44 -34.32
N SER A 408 21.84 27.41 -34.06
CA SER A 408 20.81 27.43 -33.02
C SER A 408 21.36 27.99 -31.71
N PRO A 409 20.64 28.86 -30.98
CA PRO A 409 21.11 29.39 -29.71
C PRO A 409 21.23 28.33 -28.60
N LEU A 410 20.67 27.13 -28.82
CA LEU A 410 20.89 25.95 -27.98
C LEU A 410 21.99 25.01 -28.49
N GLY A 411 22.57 25.32 -29.64
CA GLY A 411 23.52 24.50 -30.39
C GLY A 411 22.83 23.61 -31.42
N SER A 412 23.51 23.37 -32.55
CA SER A 412 23.02 22.46 -33.61
C SER A 412 22.89 21.01 -33.11
N ARG A 413 23.74 20.65 -32.15
CA ARG A 413 23.70 19.40 -31.39
C ARG A 413 24.00 19.72 -29.95
N ASP A 414 23.27 19.10 -29.05
CA ASP A 414 23.47 19.26 -27.62
C ASP A 414 23.31 17.92 -26.90
N GLY A 415 23.83 17.85 -25.68
CA GLY A 415 23.63 16.71 -24.83
C GLY A 415 24.06 16.97 -23.40
N ARG A 416 23.57 16.08 -22.53
CA ARG A 416 23.87 16.12 -21.11
C ARG A 416 23.92 14.69 -20.60
N TYR A 417 24.91 14.35 -19.79
CA TYR A 417 24.90 13.10 -19.06
C TYR A 417 25.52 13.28 -17.70
N GLY A 418 25.04 12.51 -16.74
CA GLY A 418 25.51 12.65 -15.38
C GLY A 418 25.05 11.54 -14.46
N VAL A 419 25.66 11.55 -13.28
CA VAL A 419 25.32 10.67 -12.17
C VAL A 419 25.26 11.51 -10.90
N GLU A 420 24.18 11.33 -10.13
CA GLU A 420 23.99 11.88 -8.80
C GLU A 420 23.86 10.72 -7.81
N VAL A 421 24.51 10.83 -6.65
CA VAL A 421 24.48 9.81 -5.60
C VAL A 421 24.27 10.47 -4.24
N GLN A 422 23.45 9.85 -3.40
CA GLN A 422 23.24 10.23 -2.01
C GLN A 422 23.47 9.03 -1.09
N THR A 423 24.19 9.25 0.01
CA THR A 423 24.40 8.24 1.06
C THR A 423 23.09 7.90 1.76
N PRO A 424 22.99 6.76 2.45
CA PRO A 424 21.91 6.49 3.39
C PRO A 424 21.67 7.65 4.38
N ILE A 425 20.47 7.71 4.95
CA ILE A 425 20.13 8.73 5.95
C ILE A 425 20.98 8.52 7.21
N LEU A 426 21.75 9.56 7.55
CA LEU A 426 22.60 9.68 8.72
C LEU A 426 21.85 10.48 9.79
N ASP A 427 21.84 9.97 11.03
CA ASP A 427 21.20 10.65 12.18
C ASP A 427 19.75 11.10 11.88
N ASP A 428 19.01 10.26 11.17
CA ASP A 428 17.60 10.43 10.77
C ASP A 428 17.27 11.68 9.91
N ARG A 429 18.28 12.47 9.51
CA ARG A 429 18.05 13.79 8.91
C ARG A 429 19.02 14.18 7.80
N TRP A 430 20.19 13.57 7.74
CA TRP A 430 21.29 14.03 6.89
C TRP A 430 21.63 13.04 5.78
N ARG A 431 22.00 13.56 4.61
CA ARG A 431 22.64 12.78 3.53
C ARG A 431 23.86 13.53 3.01
N LEU A 432 24.92 12.80 2.70
CA LEU A 432 25.99 13.33 1.86
C LEU A 432 25.62 13.09 0.40
N THR A 433 25.91 14.07 -0.45
CA THR A 433 25.58 14.06 -1.87
C THR A 433 26.85 14.24 -2.69
N ALA A 434 26.92 13.56 -3.83
CA ALA A 434 27.96 13.76 -4.82
C ALA A 434 27.35 13.67 -6.22
N SER A 435 27.85 14.47 -7.16
CA SER A 435 27.45 14.36 -8.56
C SER A 435 28.59 14.62 -9.53
N ALA A 436 28.45 14.08 -10.73
CA ALA A 436 29.26 14.41 -11.89
C ALA A 436 28.34 14.59 -13.09
N ASP A 437 28.46 15.69 -13.80
CA ASP A 437 27.60 16.10 -14.92
C ASP A 437 28.47 16.68 -16.04
N ASP A 438 28.21 16.32 -17.29
CA ASP A 438 28.82 16.92 -18.48
C ASP A 438 27.69 17.38 -19.41
N ARG A 439 27.62 18.70 -19.60
CA ARG A 439 26.75 19.35 -20.57
C ARG A 439 27.58 19.83 -21.74
N TRP A 440 27.10 19.57 -22.95
CA TRP A 440 27.77 20.03 -24.16
C TRP A 440 26.79 20.54 -25.20
N ALA A 441 27.27 21.48 -26.01
CA ALA A 441 26.55 22.03 -27.15
C ALA A 441 27.53 22.41 -28.27
N GLU A 442 27.08 22.30 -29.52
CA GLU A 442 27.87 22.60 -30.71
C GLU A 442 27.40 23.90 -31.37
N PHE A 443 28.23 24.94 -31.26
CA PHE A 443 28.01 26.28 -31.81
C PHE A 443 29.03 26.52 -32.93
N ASP A 444 28.58 26.91 -34.13
CA ASP A 444 29.44 27.20 -35.29
C ASP A 444 30.52 26.14 -35.60
N GLY A 445 30.23 24.85 -35.32
CA GLY A 445 31.15 23.72 -35.52
C GLY A 445 32.15 23.48 -34.38
N GLU A 446 32.11 24.27 -33.31
CA GLU A 446 32.88 24.07 -32.09
C GLU A 446 31.99 23.46 -30.98
N ARG A 447 32.50 22.41 -30.33
CA ARG A 447 31.81 21.78 -29.20
C ARG A 447 32.31 22.34 -27.87
N ILE A 448 31.41 22.99 -27.16
CA ILE A 448 31.64 23.51 -25.82
C ILE A 448 31.20 22.47 -24.81
N HIS A 449 32.09 22.15 -23.86
CA HIS A 449 31.82 21.27 -22.73
C HIS A 449 31.79 22.07 -21.44
N HIS A 450 30.89 21.69 -20.54
CA HIS A 450 30.84 22.15 -19.17
C HIS A 450 30.70 20.92 -18.29
N ARG A 451 31.82 20.41 -17.77
CA ARG A 451 31.78 19.29 -16.84
C ARG A 451 31.90 19.79 -15.42
N THR A 452 30.97 19.38 -14.59
CA THR A 452 30.91 19.77 -13.19
C THR A 452 30.95 18.55 -12.30
N GLN A 453 31.67 18.67 -11.19
CA GLN A 453 31.68 17.70 -10.11
C GLN A 453 31.23 18.43 -8.86
N SER A 454 30.27 17.87 -8.13
CA SER A 454 29.76 18.47 -6.91
C SER A 454 29.82 17.53 -5.72
N VAL A 455 30.02 18.10 -4.55
CA VAL A 455 29.86 17.42 -3.26
C VAL A 455 29.08 18.33 -2.34
N GLY A 456 28.18 17.74 -1.55
CA GLY A 456 27.29 18.51 -0.71
C GLY A 456 26.66 17.72 0.41
N VAL A 457 25.85 18.40 1.20
CA VAL A 457 25.09 17.85 2.31
C VAL A 457 23.62 18.24 2.16
N ARG A 458 22.73 17.28 2.39
CA ARG A 458 21.29 17.49 2.47
C ARG A 458 20.82 17.28 3.90
N TYR A 459 19.94 18.16 4.36
CA TYR A 459 19.18 18.08 5.59
C TYR A 459 17.70 17.97 5.25
N ALA A 460 16.99 17.05 5.90
CA ALA A 460 15.57 16.81 5.70
C ALA A 460 14.95 16.42 7.05
N PHE A 461 14.04 17.24 7.57
CA PHE A 461 13.29 16.92 8.79
C PHE A 461 11.97 17.69 8.86
N ASP A 462 10.87 16.95 9.06
CA ASP A 462 9.51 17.46 9.19
C ASP A 462 9.04 18.37 8.03
N ARG A 463 9.30 19.67 8.16
CA ARG A 463 8.87 20.71 7.24
C ARG A 463 10.03 21.31 6.46
N LEU A 464 11.25 21.13 6.94
CA LEU A 464 12.44 21.78 6.39
C LEU A 464 13.25 20.79 5.56
N ASP A 465 13.50 21.17 4.31
CA ASP A 465 14.47 20.54 3.44
C ASP A 465 15.55 21.58 3.11
N ALA A 466 16.82 21.22 3.20
CA ALA A 466 17.92 22.11 2.85
C ALA A 466 19.05 21.33 2.20
N HIS A 467 19.71 21.93 1.22
CA HIS A 467 20.84 21.35 0.52
C HIS A 467 21.91 22.42 0.32
N LEU A 468 23.15 22.05 0.61
CA LEU A 468 24.32 22.88 0.38
C LEU A 468 25.36 22.04 -0.36
N ALA A 469 25.78 22.50 -1.53
CA ALA A 469 26.82 21.85 -2.32
C ALA A 469 27.86 22.84 -2.81
N ALA A 470 29.09 22.37 -2.94
CA ALA A 470 30.15 23.04 -3.68
C ALA A 470 30.41 22.25 -4.95
N SER A 471 30.60 22.96 -6.06
CA SER A 471 30.89 22.36 -7.36
C SER A 471 32.18 22.93 -7.95
N HIS A 472 32.85 22.11 -8.75
CA HIS A 472 34.01 22.50 -9.54
C HIS A 472 33.75 22.17 -11.00
N ALA A 473 33.91 23.17 -11.86
CA ALA A 473 33.92 22.98 -13.31
C ALA A 473 35.33 22.65 -13.81
N ASP A 474 35.46 21.75 -14.78
CA ASP A 474 36.74 21.30 -15.33
C ASP A 474 37.35 22.23 -16.40
N ASP A 475 36.80 23.43 -16.54
CA ASP A 475 37.27 24.47 -17.44
C ASP A 475 37.91 25.64 -16.68
N ARG A 476 38.31 26.69 -17.41
CA ARG A 476 38.93 27.89 -16.84
C ARG A 476 37.92 29.01 -16.55
N VAL A 477 36.62 28.72 -16.60
CA VAL A 477 35.53 29.70 -16.60
C VAL A 477 34.70 29.55 -15.30
N GLY A 478 34.49 30.63 -14.55
CA GLY A 478 33.64 30.63 -13.34
C GLY A 478 34.27 30.13 -12.04
N GLY A 479 35.22 29.20 -12.04
CA GLY A 479 35.82 28.69 -10.80
C GLY A 479 34.84 27.87 -9.95
N THR A 480 34.93 27.93 -8.61
CA THR A 480 34.11 27.10 -7.70
C THR A 480 32.65 27.59 -7.63
N GLY A 481 31.70 26.72 -7.95
CA GLY A 481 30.28 26.96 -7.76
C GLY A 481 29.81 26.62 -6.34
N ILE A 482 28.74 27.28 -5.91
CA ILE A 482 28.08 27.03 -4.62
C ILE A 482 26.58 26.98 -4.89
N ASP A 483 25.90 25.92 -4.44
CA ASP A 483 24.45 25.78 -4.52
C ASP A 483 23.89 25.70 -3.09
N LEU A 484 22.94 26.57 -2.78
CA LEU A 484 22.17 26.55 -1.54
C LEU A 484 20.69 26.48 -1.91
N ALA A 485 20.02 25.40 -1.52
CA ALA A 485 18.57 25.24 -1.65
C ALA A 485 17.92 25.09 -0.28
N VAL A 486 16.80 25.76 -0.05
CA VAL A 486 16.01 25.66 1.18
C VAL A 486 14.52 25.58 0.82
N GLY A 487 13.87 24.50 1.23
CA GLY A 487 12.45 24.22 1.07
C GLY A 487 11.71 24.21 2.41
N TRP A 488 10.47 24.67 2.40
CA TRP A 488 9.56 24.64 3.55
C TRP A 488 8.17 24.15 3.15
N ARG A 489 7.69 23.12 3.84
CA ARG A 489 6.31 22.61 3.73
C ARG A 489 5.43 23.26 4.80
N PHE A 490 4.42 24.03 4.37
CA PHE A 490 3.50 24.71 5.29
C PHE A 490 2.41 23.78 5.82
N ASN A 491 1.94 22.86 4.97
CA ASN A 491 0.98 21.80 5.23
C ASN A 491 1.04 20.79 4.06
N ASP A 492 0.11 19.85 4.02
CA ASP A 492 0.00 18.85 2.96
C ASP A 492 -0.14 19.42 1.53
N GLN A 493 -0.65 20.65 1.39
CA GLN A 493 -0.98 21.23 0.09
C GLN A 493 0.00 22.30 -0.36
N TRP A 494 0.66 22.99 0.56
CA TRP A 494 1.47 24.17 0.28
C TRP A 494 2.93 23.96 0.65
N SER A 495 3.82 24.25 -0.30
CA SER A 495 5.25 24.35 -0.05
C SER A 495 5.86 25.54 -0.80
N ALA A 496 7.00 26.01 -0.32
CA ALA A 496 7.83 26.97 -1.03
C ALA A 496 9.29 26.54 -0.95
N ALA A 497 10.07 26.89 -1.96
CA ALA A 497 11.51 26.71 -1.93
C ALA A 497 12.23 27.95 -2.45
N THR A 498 13.47 28.11 -2.03
CA THR A 498 14.38 29.15 -2.51
C THR A 498 15.71 28.51 -2.83
N ASN A 499 16.38 29.01 -3.87
CA ASN A 499 17.70 28.56 -4.25
C ASN A 499 18.60 29.76 -4.55
N ALA A 500 19.88 29.65 -4.22
CA ALA A 500 20.89 30.62 -4.55
C ALA A 500 22.13 29.88 -5.06
N ARG A 501 22.56 30.24 -6.26
CA ARG A 501 23.68 29.59 -6.95
C ARG A 501 24.72 30.60 -7.35
N ARG A 502 25.97 30.29 -7.00
CA ARG A 502 27.14 30.95 -7.56
C ARG A 502 27.68 30.10 -8.70
N ASN A 503 28.01 30.72 -9.83
CA ASN A 503 28.39 30.01 -11.05
C ASN A 503 27.36 28.94 -11.42
N ASP A 504 26.12 29.37 -11.61
CA ASP A 504 24.99 28.48 -11.84
C ASP A 504 25.25 27.59 -13.07
N PRO A 505 25.27 26.25 -12.90
CA PRO A 505 25.46 25.34 -14.02
C PRO A 505 24.35 25.40 -15.06
N ASP A 506 23.20 25.99 -14.74
CA ASP A 506 22.08 26.21 -15.65
C ASP A 506 22.21 27.48 -16.51
N ALA A 507 23.27 28.29 -16.31
CA ALA A 507 23.58 29.42 -17.17
C ALA A 507 23.86 29.01 -18.64
N SER A 508 23.73 29.96 -19.58
CA SER A 508 23.90 29.70 -21.01
C SER A 508 25.29 29.15 -21.35
N LEU A 509 25.34 28.00 -22.04
CA LEU A 509 26.59 27.45 -22.58
C LEU A 509 27.21 28.36 -23.65
N GLN A 510 26.38 29.08 -24.40
CA GLN A 510 26.83 30.09 -25.37
C GLN A 510 27.50 31.28 -24.66
N ALA A 511 26.96 31.72 -23.51
CA ALA A 511 27.61 32.74 -22.68
C ALA A 511 28.94 32.24 -22.12
N ARG A 512 28.97 30.98 -21.65
CA ARG A 512 30.17 30.33 -21.13
C ARG A 512 31.28 30.19 -22.18
N ALA A 513 30.92 29.92 -23.44
CA ALA A 513 31.85 29.90 -24.57
C ALA A 513 32.55 31.26 -24.76
N ALA A 514 31.85 32.35 -24.47
CA ALA A 514 32.40 33.70 -24.45
C ALA A 514 33.12 34.07 -23.13
N GLY A 515 33.31 33.11 -22.21
CA GLY A 515 33.95 33.32 -20.91
C GLY A 515 33.07 34.03 -19.87
N ILE A 516 31.76 34.10 -20.09
CA ILE A 516 30.80 34.79 -19.22
C ILE A 516 30.10 33.75 -18.33
N THR A 517 30.08 33.98 -17.00
CA THR A 517 29.31 33.15 -16.07
C THR A 517 28.14 33.91 -15.47
N ALA A 518 27.28 33.21 -14.74
CA ALA A 518 26.15 33.82 -14.06
C ALA A 518 25.93 33.23 -12.66
N ASP A 519 25.54 34.09 -11.74
CA ASP A 519 24.95 33.69 -10.47
C ASP A 519 23.43 33.75 -10.57
N SER A 520 22.71 32.93 -9.80
CA SER A 520 21.25 32.96 -9.77
C SER A 520 20.67 32.98 -8.37
N VAL A 521 19.48 33.54 -8.26
CA VAL A 521 18.60 33.38 -7.10
C VAL A 521 17.20 33.07 -7.60
N GLY A 522 16.55 32.09 -6.99
CA GLY A 522 15.21 31.64 -7.35
C GLY A 522 14.32 31.43 -6.14
N ALA A 523 13.01 31.53 -6.38
CA ALA A 523 11.98 31.16 -5.43
C ALA A 523 10.85 30.45 -6.18
N THR A 524 10.33 29.38 -5.58
CA THR A 524 9.19 28.62 -6.10
C THR A 524 8.13 28.47 -5.01
N MET A 525 6.87 28.45 -5.42
CA MET A 525 5.72 28.16 -4.58
C MET A 525 4.91 27.07 -5.27
N ASN A 526 4.60 26.02 -4.53
CA ASN A 526 3.84 24.89 -5.03
C ASN A 526 2.55 24.74 -4.22
N TYR A 527 1.46 24.47 -4.94
CA TYR A 527 0.20 24.07 -4.36
C TYR A 527 -0.27 22.77 -5.02
N ALA A 528 -0.44 21.72 -4.23
CA ALA A 528 -1.10 20.48 -4.65
C ALA A 528 -2.38 20.34 -3.83
N ARG A 529 -3.55 20.53 -4.44
CA ARG A 529 -4.81 20.35 -3.71
C ARG A 529 -4.97 18.89 -3.31
N ASP A 530 -4.69 18.00 -4.26
CA ASP A 530 -4.85 16.55 -4.22
C ASP A 530 -4.11 15.90 -5.41
N GLU A 531 -4.28 14.60 -5.63
CA GLU A 531 -3.62 13.85 -6.71
C GLU A 531 -4.00 14.30 -8.14
N ARG A 532 -5.03 15.15 -8.28
CA ARG A 532 -5.61 15.56 -9.56
C ARG A 532 -5.32 16.99 -9.93
N PHE A 533 -4.84 17.80 -9.00
CA PHE A 533 -4.66 19.22 -9.24
C PHE A 533 -3.46 19.76 -8.50
N ALA A 534 -2.52 20.29 -9.27
CA ALA A 534 -1.38 21.02 -8.75
C ALA A 534 -1.11 22.26 -9.60
N TRP A 535 -0.52 23.27 -8.98
CA TRP A 535 0.12 24.37 -9.69
C TRP A 535 1.42 24.77 -9.01
N ASN A 536 2.31 25.36 -9.80
CA ASN A 536 3.57 25.92 -9.34
C ASN A 536 3.76 27.32 -9.90
N LEU A 537 4.37 28.20 -9.12
CA LEU A 537 4.82 29.53 -9.53
C LEU A 537 6.31 29.64 -9.22
N GLY A 538 7.08 30.18 -10.15
CA GLY A 538 8.52 30.33 -10.03
C GLY A 538 8.98 31.72 -10.47
N VAL A 539 9.99 32.23 -9.78
CA VAL A 539 10.77 33.39 -10.23
C VAL A 539 12.24 33.05 -10.09
N THR A 540 13.01 33.31 -11.15
CA THR A 540 14.47 33.14 -11.15
C THR A 540 15.12 34.40 -11.68
N ARG A 541 16.21 34.82 -11.05
CA ARG A 541 17.00 35.97 -11.48
C ARG A 541 18.45 35.57 -11.63
N PHE A 542 18.95 35.67 -12.85
CA PHE A 542 20.36 35.51 -13.19
C PHE A 542 21.06 36.87 -13.20
N ARG A 543 22.30 36.92 -12.72
CA ARG A 543 23.24 38.02 -12.87
C ARG A 543 24.48 37.49 -13.57
N TYR A 544 24.65 37.86 -14.83
CA TYR A 544 25.82 37.52 -15.64
C TYR A 544 26.98 38.48 -15.35
N ASP A 545 28.21 38.01 -15.53
CA ASP A 545 29.43 38.81 -15.29
C ASP A 545 29.60 39.96 -16.29
N ASP A 546 28.95 39.87 -17.45
CA ASP A 546 28.88 40.94 -18.45
C ASP A 546 27.92 42.07 -18.06
N GLY A 547 27.34 42.02 -16.85
CA GLY A 547 26.37 43.00 -16.35
C GLY A 547 24.93 42.78 -16.79
N ASN A 548 24.64 41.74 -17.59
CA ASN A 548 23.28 41.36 -17.91
C ASN A 548 22.56 40.79 -16.66
N VAL A 549 21.34 41.23 -16.45
CA VAL A 549 20.45 40.70 -15.43
C VAL A 549 19.22 40.16 -16.13
N ARG A 550 18.99 38.84 -16.01
CA ARG A 550 17.82 38.19 -16.59
C ARG A 550 16.88 37.76 -15.48
N THR A 551 15.65 38.26 -15.50
CA THR A 551 14.59 37.81 -14.59
C THR A 551 13.58 37.01 -15.40
N ALA A 552 13.25 35.80 -14.94
CA ALA A 552 12.27 34.91 -15.53
C ALA A 552 11.18 34.58 -14.50
N PHE A 553 9.94 34.51 -14.97
CA PHE A 553 8.78 34.05 -14.24
C PHE A 553 8.20 32.83 -14.95
N SER A 554 7.77 31.84 -14.17
CA SER A 554 7.10 30.64 -14.67
C SER A 554 5.85 30.37 -13.86
N ALA A 555 4.83 29.86 -14.52
CA ALA A 555 3.64 29.30 -13.89
C ALA A 555 3.28 27.99 -14.59
N GLY A 556 2.98 26.95 -13.81
CA GLY A 556 2.50 25.67 -14.31
C GLY A 556 1.24 25.26 -13.59
N LEU A 557 0.30 24.64 -14.29
CA LEU A 557 -0.90 24.04 -13.75
C LEU A 557 -1.11 22.68 -14.39
N ASP A 558 -1.38 21.67 -13.58
CA ASP A 558 -1.71 20.31 -13.99
C ASP A 558 -3.09 19.91 -13.44
N GLN A 559 -3.94 19.37 -14.30
CA GLN A 559 -5.28 18.89 -13.97
C GLN A 559 -5.52 17.51 -14.58
N ARG A 560 -5.74 16.50 -13.72
CA ARG A 560 -6.24 15.18 -14.13
C ARG A 560 -7.68 15.32 -14.60
N VAL A 561 -7.93 15.08 -15.89
CA VAL A 561 -9.26 15.22 -16.50
C VAL A 561 -9.98 13.88 -16.66
N LEU A 562 -9.24 12.77 -16.78
CA LEU A 562 -9.79 11.42 -16.83
C LEU A 562 -8.94 10.46 -16.01
N THR A 563 -9.60 9.62 -15.22
CA THR A 563 -8.97 8.50 -14.51
C THR A 563 -9.72 7.22 -14.84
N ARG A 564 -8.98 6.20 -15.27
CA ARG A 564 -9.40 4.81 -15.42
C ARG A 564 -8.26 3.93 -14.87
N PRO A 565 -8.52 2.66 -14.53
CA PRO A 565 -7.54 1.82 -13.83
C PRO A 565 -6.22 1.68 -14.60
N HIS A 566 -6.29 1.64 -15.94
CA HIS A 566 -5.11 1.50 -16.80
C HIS A 566 -4.81 2.75 -17.63
N PHE A 567 -5.55 3.85 -17.47
CA PHE A 567 -5.42 5.02 -18.31
C PHE A 567 -5.67 6.33 -17.57
N LEU A 568 -4.72 7.25 -17.65
CA LEU A 568 -4.83 8.59 -17.09
C LEU A 568 -4.69 9.63 -18.21
N LEU A 569 -5.47 10.70 -18.13
CA LEU A 569 -5.34 11.87 -18.99
C LEU A 569 -5.18 13.11 -18.13
N ASP A 570 -4.05 13.77 -18.26
CA ASP A 570 -3.72 15.04 -17.63
C ASP A 570 -3.76 16.16 -18.67
N ALA A 571 -4.33 17.30 -18.30
CA ALA A 571 -4.23 18.55 -19.04
C ALA A 571 -3.29 19.49 -18.29
N SER A 572 -2.40 20.16 -19.03
CA SER A 572 -1.44 21.10 -18.46
C SER A 572 -1.53 22.47 -19.11
N LEU A 573 -1.23 23.50 -18.32
CA LEU A 573 -1.08 24.89 -18.76
C LEU A 573 0.25 25.43 -18.22
N GLY A 574 1.14 25.82 -19.12
CA GLY A 574 2.39 26.49 -18.81
C GLY A 574 2.34 27.95 -19.23
N ALA A 575 2.93 28.84 -18.43
CA ALA A 575 3.17 30.22 -18.80
C ALA A 575 4.59 30.63 -18.40
N TYR A 576 5.25 31.39 -19.25
CA TYR A 576 6.60 31.87 -19.03
C TYR A 576 6.73 33.31 -19.51
N ALA A 577 7.53 34.09 -18.81
CA ALA A 577 7.94 35.41 -19.27
C ALA A 577 9.33 35.73 -18.73
N SER A 578 10.21 36.31 -19.55
CA SER A 578 11.49 36.81 -19.06
C SER A 578 11.85 38.18 -19.61
N ARG A 579 12.83 38.79 -18.95
CA ARG A 579 13.40 40.08 -19.33
C ARG A 579 14.90 40.10 -19.07
N GLY A 580 15.68 40.35 -20.10
CA GLY A 580 17.10 40.70 -20.01
C GLY A 580 17.32 42.21 -19.91
N THR A 581 18.46 42.64 -19.36
CA THR A 581 18.84 44.07 -19.32
C THR A 581 19.84 44.46 -20.39
N ARG A 582 20.45 43.50 -21.08
CA ARG A 582 21.49 43.71 -22.10
C ARG A 582 21.02 43.24 -23.46
N ASP A 583 21.09 44.11 -24.47
CA ASP A 583 20.68 43.77 -25.84
C ASP A 583 21.85 43.32 -26.73
N ASP A 584 23.08 43.65 -26.35
CA ASP A 584 24.33 43.33 -27.05
C ASP A 584 25.08 42.18 -26.33
N ALA A 585 24.40 41.05 -26.14
CA ALA A 585 25.00 39.86 -25.56
C ALA A 585 25.52 38.91 -26.65
N PRO A 586 26.67 38.24 -26.47
CA PRO A 586 27.19 37.23 -27.41
C PRO A 586 26.45 35.87 -27.29
N TYR A 587 25.29 35.87 -26.66
CA TYR A 587 24.45 34.70 -26.42
C TYR A 587 22.98 35.09 -26.53
N PHE A 588 22.11 34.09 -26.70
CA PHE A 588 20.67 34.31 -26.75
C PHE A 588 20.13 34.96 -25.48
N ASN A 589 19.79 36.24 -25.59
CA ASN A 589 19.32 37.07 -24.49
C ASN A 589 18.22 38.04 -24.96
N PRO A 590 16.99 37.55 -25.19
CA PRO A 590 15.90 38.41 -25.60
C PRO A 590 15.63 39.49 -24.55
N SER A 591 15.42 40.75 -24.99
CA SER A 591 15.09 41.86 -24.09
C SER A 591 13.85 41.55 -23.28
N ARG A 592 12.81 41.00 -23.95
CA ARG A 592 11.62 40.40 -23.34
C ARG A 592 11.12 39.26 -24.22
N ASP A 593 10.69 38.20 -23.57
CA ASP A 593 10.03 37.06 -24.19
C ASP A 593 8.90 36.56 -23.28
N GLY A 594 8.02 35.75 -23.85
CA GLY A 594 7.04 35.03 -23.08
C GLY A 594 6.35 33.94 -23.89
N SER A 595 5.89 32.91 -23.21
CA SER A 595 5.10 31.85 -23.82
C SER A 595 3.90 31.48 -22.98
N LEU A 596 2.92 30.93 -23.68
CA LEU A 596 1.83 30.18 -23.10
C LEU A 596 1.86 28.79 -23.75
N GLU A 597 1.63 27.73 -23.01
CA GLU A 597 1.66 26.36 -23.49
C GLU A 597 0.44 25.60 -22.96
N LEU A 598 -0.30 24.94 -23.85
CA LEU A 598 -1.37 24.02 -23.48
C LEU A 598 -0.93 22.60 -23.83
N GLY A 599 -1.01 21.70 -22.87
CA GLY A 599 -0.58 20.31 -23.02
C GLY A 599 -1.63 19.29 -22.64
N LEU A 600 -1.52 18.10 -23.24
CA LEU A 600 -2.23 16.89 -22.85
C LEU A 600 -1.21 15.76 -22.69
N ARG A 601 -1.30 15.02 -21.57
CA ARG A 601 -0.53 13.80 -21.33
C ARG A 601 -1.46 12.62 -21.14
N ALA A 602 -1.29 11.61 -21.98
CA ALA A 602 -1.97 10.33 -21.88
C ALA A 602 -0.99 9.27 -21.34
N ASP A 603 -1.27 8.74 -20.14
CA ASP A 603 -0.50 7.66 -19.53
C ASP A 603 -1.31 6.36 -19.62
N HIS A 604 -0.74 5.31 -20.23
CA HIS A 604 -1.37 3.99 -20.29
C HIS A 604 -0.50 2.93 -19.61
N LEU A 605 -1.08 2.26 -18.62
CA LEU A 605 -0.47 1.16 -17.88
C LEU A 605 -0.65 -0.13 -18.68
N ALA A 606 0.35 -0.47 -19.49
CA ALA A 606 0.28 -1.61 -20.39
C ALA A 606 0.43 -2.96 -19.66
N TRP A 607 1.18 -3.00 -18.56
CA TRP A 607 1.36 -4.20 -17.74
C TRP A 607 1.73 -3.84 -16.30
N ARG A 608 1.19 -4.58 -15.33
CA ARG A 608 1.59 -4.52 -13.93
C ARG A 608 1.49 -5.90 -13.28
N HIS A 609 2.43 -6.18 -12.38
CA HIS A 609 2.38 -7.31 -11.46
C HIS A 609 3.02 -6.87 -10.15
N TYR A 610 2.18 -6.66 -9.12
CA TYR A 610 2.59 -6.08 -7.85
C TYR A 610 3.37 -4.76 -8.06
N GLU A 611 4.61 -4.70 -7.56
CA GLU A 611 5.47 -3.52 -7.58
C GLU A 611 6.15 -3.29 -8.95
N ARG A 612 5.93 -4.18 -9.93
CA ARG A 612 6.54 -4.09 -11.26
C ARG A 612 5.52 -3.61 -12.27
N HIS A 613 5.91 -2.65 -13.10
CA HIS A 613 5.04 -2.20 -14.18
C HIS A 613 5.81 -1.74 -15.41
N PHE A 614 5.07 -1.72 -16.51
CA PHE A 614 5.43 -1.03 -17.73
C PHE A 614 4.29 -0.08 -18.10
N ARG A 615 4.63 1.19 -18.32
CA ARG A 615 3.70 2.19 -18.84
C ARG A 615 4.35 2.97 -19.96
N HIS A 616 3.53 3.46 -20.86
CA HIS A 616 3.95 4.42 -21.89
C HIS A 616 3.14 5.70 -21.79
N ARG A 617 3.79 6.81 -22.16
CA ARG A 617 3.26 8.16 -22.03
C ARG A 617 3.35 8.87 -23.36
N LEU A 618 2.28 9.53 -23.76
CA LEU A 618 2.26 10.44 -24.89
C LEU A 618 1.91 11.83 -24.38
N THR A 619 2.80 12.79 -24.58
CA THR A 619 2.56 14.20 -24.26
C THR A 619 2.55 15.01 -25.55
N ALA A 620 1.48 15.74 -25.80
CA ALA A 620 1.38 16.68 -26.91
C ALA A 620 1.08 18.06 -26.34
N SER A 621 1.78 19.08 -26.82
CA SER A 621 1.53 20.45 -26.40
C SER A 621 1.71 21.44 -27.54
N ILE A 622 1.06 22.59 -27.39
CA ILE A 622 1.12 23.67 -28.36
C ILE A 622 0.88 25.00 -27.65
N GLY A 623 1.57 26.05 -28.09
CA GLY A 623 1.24 27.38 -27.63
C GLY A 623 2.06 28.49 -28.28
N PRO A 624 1.65 29.76 -28.10
CA PRO A 624 2.36 30.90 -28.65
C PRO A 624 3.61 31.22 -27.83
N TYR A 625 4.72 31.46 -28.53
CA TYR A 625 5.90 32.13 -28.02
C TYR A 625 5.97 33.53 -28.65
N TRP A 626 6.11 34.56 -27.82
CA TRP A 626 6.29 35.94 -28.22
C TRP A 626 7.68 36.42 -27.81
N GLN A 627 8.33 37.15 -28.71
CA GLN A 627 9.61 37.79 -28.45
C GLN A 627 9.60 39.24 -28.93
N GLU A 628 10.10 40.14 -28.09
CA GLU A 628 10.21 41.56 -28.41
C GLU A 628 11.08 41.74 -29.68
N ARG A 629 10.60 42.56 -30.62
CA ARG A 629 11.17 42.79 -31.98
C ARG A 629 10.99 41.66 -33.01
N PHE A 630 10.50 40.48 -32.63
CA PHE A 630 10.33 39.34 -33.54
C PHE A 630 8.88 38.83 -33.68
N GLY A 631 7.97 39.25 -32.78
CA GLY A 631 6.54 38.92 -32.88
C GLY A 631 6.19 37.61 -32.17
N SER A 632 5.10 36.97 -32.61
CA SER A 632 4.59 35.73 -32.00
C SER A 632 4.59 34.57 -32.99
N ALA A 633 4.94 33.37 -32.51
CA ALA A 633 4.91 32.14 -33.29
C ALA A 633 4.35 30.98 -32.47
N TRP A 634 3.65 30.06 -33.13
CA TRP A 634 3.19 28.82 -32.50
C TRP A 634 4.32 27.79 -32.41
N VAL A 635 4.47 27.20 -31.23
CA VAL A 635 5.47 26.17 -30.91
C VAL A 635 4.73 24.87 -30.56
N PRO A 636 4.64 23.92 -31.49
CA PRO A 636 4.15 22.57 -31.19
C PRO A 636 5.26 21.68 -30.62
N SER A 637 4.87 20.72 -29.77
CA SER A 637 5.74 19.68 -29.23
C SER A 637 5.02 18.35 -29.05
N LEU A 638 5.78 17.26 -29.20
CA LEU A 638 5.33 15.89 -29.02
C LEU A 638 6.43 15.09 -28.30
N ARG A 639 6.06 14.33 -27.28
CA ARG A 639 6.95 13.42 -26.55
C ARG A 639 6.29 12.06 -26.41
N TYR A 640 7.06 11.01 -26.68
CA TYR A 640 6.66 9.64 -26.41
C TYR A 640 7.71 8.96 -25.53
N GLU A 641 7.26 8.43 -24.39
CA GLU A 641 8.12 7.92 -23.33
C GLU A 641 7.65 6.56 -22.83
N HIS A 642 8.61 5.74 -22.40
CA HIS A 642 8.41 4.50 -21.69
C HIS A 642 8.95 4.59 -20.27
N GLU A 643 8.25 3.98 -19.31
CA GLU A 643 8.69 3.82 -17.93
C GLU A 643 8.56 2.35 -17.51
N TRP A 644 9.68 1.80 -17.03
CA TRP A 644 9.78 0.48 -16.44
C TRP A 644 10.08 0.60 -14.94
N GLN A 645 9.23 0.01 -14.10
CA GLN A 645 9.54 -0.22 -12.70
C GLN A 645 9.88 -1.70 -12.49
N PHE A 646 11.14 -1.99 -12.16
CA PHE A 646 11.63 -3.36 -12.00
C PHE A 646 11.45 -3.91 -10.58
N ALA A 647 11.44 -3.00 -9.60
CA ALA A 647 11.17 -3.24 -8.20
C ALA A 647 10.87 -1.89 -7.53
N LEU A 648 10.45 -1.91 -6.27
CA LEU A 648 10.32 -0.69 -5.46
C LEU A 648 11.63 0.11 -5.48
N GLY A 649 11.53 1.39 -5.85
CA GLY A 649 12.67 2.29 -5.98
C GLY A 649 13.66 1.92 -7.08
N ARG A 650 13.24 1.30 -8.19
CA ARG A 650 14.09 1.01 -9.37
C ARG A 650 13.34 1.29 -10.65
N VAL A 651 13.57 2.45 -11.25
CA VAL A 651 12.82 2.97 -12.39
C VAL A 651 13.75 3.31 -13.54
N LEU A 652 13.42 2.84 -14.74
CA LEU A 652 14.05 3.24 -15.99
C LEU A 652 13.02 3.97 -16.86
N THR A 653 13.34 5.20 -17.23
CA THR A 653 12.54 6.02 -18.14
C THR A 653 13.36 6.32 -19.40
N TYR A 654 12.75 6.25 -20.57
CA TYR A 654 13.39 6.72 -21.80
C TYR A 654 12.35 7.19 -22.82
N GLY A 655 12.71 8.17 -23.64
CA GLY A 655 11.76 8.76 -24.57
C GLY A 655 12.40 9.52 -25.72
N VAL A 656 11.56 9.82 -26.70
CA VAL A 656 11.88 10.70 -27.84
C VAL A 656 10.98 11.92 -27.73
N ASN A 657 11.55 13.09 -27.99
CA ASN A 657 10.84 14.36 -28.05
C ASN A 657 11.07 15.06 -29.39
N TRP A 658 10.04 15.71 -29.89
CA TRP A 658 10.06 16.53 -31.09
C TRP A 658 9.40 17.87 -30.78
N SER A 659 9.97 18.98 -31.25
CA SER A 659 9.37 20.31 -31.12
C SER A 659 9.81 21.24 -32.24
N ARG A 660 9.07 22.34 -32.42
CA ARG A 660 9.44 23.40 -33.38
C ARG A 660 9.54 24.77 -32.72
N PRO A 661 10.61 25.03 -31.94
CA PRO A 661 10.80 26.31 -31.28
C PRO A 661 11.13 27.41 -32.30
N VAL A 662 11.06 28.66 -31.84
CA VAL A 662 11.40 29.85 -32.63
C VAL A 662 12.28 30.76 -31.79
N TYR A 663 13.43 31.14 -32.34
CA TYR A 663 14.40 32.02 -31.69
C TYR A 663 14.76 33.15 -32.66
N ASP A 664 14.72 34.40 -32.21
CA ASP A 664 15.03 35.57 -33.06
C ASP A 664 14.24 35.59 -34.40
N GLY A 665 13.01 35.05 -34.37
CA GLY A 665 12.12 34.96 -35.53
C GLY A 665 12.35 33.75 -36.44
N GLU A 666 13.46 33.03 -36.26
CA GLU A 666 13.82 31.85 -37.06
C GLU A 666 13.29 30.57 -36.42
N ARG A 667 12.74 29.68 -37.25
CA ARG A 667 12.09 28.45 -36.79
C ARG A 667 13.03 27.27 -36.87
N GLU A 668 13.20 26.59 -35.75
CA GLU A 668 13.98 25.36 -35.68
C GLU A 668 13.08 24.12 -35.63
N GLU A 669 13.65 22.99 -36.00
CA GLU A 669 13.10 21.67 -35.72
C GLU A 669 14.04 20.92 -34.79
N ARG A 670 13.55 20.56 -33.61
CA ARG A 670 14.32 19.86 -32.59
C ARG A 670 13.84 18.43 -32.44
N LEU A 671 14.78 17.49 -32.48
CA LEU A 671 14.57 16.09 -32.14
C LEU A 671 15.52 15.70 -31.01
N GLY A 672 14.98 15.15 -29.92
CA GLY A 672 15.74 14.73 -28.77
C GLY A 672 15.43 13.30 -28.33
N PHE A 673 16.40 12.71 -27.64
CA PHE A 673 16.27 11.44 -26.94
C PHE A 673 16.83 11.60 -25.53
N ASP A 674 16.16 11.00 -24.55
CA ASP A 674 16.65 10.96 -23.18
C ASP A 674 16.35 9.62 -22.52
N VAL A 675 17.20 9.29 -21.56
CA VAL A 675 17.12 8.11 -20.71
C VAL A 675 17.54 8.47 -19.29
N GLU A 676 16.82 7.94 -18.31
CA GLU A 676 17.06 8.13 -16.90
C GLU A 676 16.86 6.81 -16.16
N PHE A 677 17.81 6.45 -15.31
CA PHE A 677 17.67 5.38 -14.35
C PHE A 677 17.74 5.95 -12.93
N ARG A 678 16.71 5.65 -12.13
CA ARG A 678 16.61 6.03 -10.72
C ARG A 678 16.61 4.80 -9.83
N TRP A 679 17.37 4.87 -8.75
CA TRP A 679 17.37 3.85 -7.71
C TRP A 679 17.32 4.46 -6.32
N GLY A 680 16.51 3.86 -5.45
CA GLY A 680 16.34 4.27 -4.06
C GLY A 680 15.30 5.37 -3.86
N GLU A 681 14.66 5.82 -4.95
CA GLU A 681 13.67 6.90 -4.98
C GLU A 681 12.28 6.38 -5.37
#